data_AF-A0A0L9U1L4-F1
#
_entry.id   AF-A0A0L9U1L4-F1
#
_cell.length_a   1.000
_cell.length_b   1.000
_cell.length_c   1.000
_cell.angle_alpha   90.00
_cell.angle_beta   90.00
_cell.angle_gamma   90.00
#
_symmetry.space_group_name_H-M   'P 1'
#
loop_
_entity.id
_entity.type
_entity.pdbx_description
1 polymer ?
#
loop_
_entity_poly.entity_id
_entity_poly.type
_entity_poly.pdbx_seq_one_letter_code
_entity_poly.pdbx_strand_id
1 'polypeptide(L)'
;MADSVVGFLVQRLSQLLESEIKLLSGVEEKIKSLSNELKFMNKFIKSSEGKYKDAVVKEVVTQIRDVAHQAEDVVDTYILNIAKHKRRNKLCRLFHLKEKLVVPHEVDAEIEKIRSRIVDIYENQKRYGIKEGEFQSKEAVATEWCRKRRMDVEEEDVVGLVNETNIVIQQLQKDDVCLNVASIVGMGGLGKTTLARKIYNKDNVKRIFPCRAWGNVSNDYRPKELFQSLLRSLNLSGFENLSEEGLKEEVAKGLKEKKYLIVLDDIWETRVWDDIKGAFPDDNKGSRVLITSREMSVARYAGTPSPYQLPFLTQDQSWELFCKKVFRGEECPSELEPLGRSIVKATCGGLPLAVVILGGLFAKKEKSQREWSRMKKMSWNSTADKSEVMDILRLSYDNLPPTLKPCFLYFGIYPEDHEISAREVIRLWGAEGFLQSQENAEPEEVGDFYLDELVDRSLVQVTRRRTDGGVKICQVHDVLRDFCISERKSCKFMDVCRESNIDTWSDTNPRRLSLQWQRDSNISAMSFDKSMPSTRSVFIFTWRLHYVNDLVKRLMLARVIHGFDSPLDPYHLKRMIHLRYLKIIVASLPACVCNLWNLETLDVNYEYTASSKIWKLKRLRRLYLRRGECPVLPEGTRMENLQSLWLCGRSSAIKSLINNGTFPRLVKLVLSPFSEGGNEVDLLSSVHRLNHLGSLKINKIPKLSSDKNVLPSKLTKITFRNFLNWSFMKTLGQLPNLQILKLEKTNIWKRENFYGFGAVVNRQFYEDIMPEDEPHNLDIGKGEFNELQVFHLKGVGVKSWRLEEGAMPRLRHLLIIKCPILFELPQQLWSLETLQLVHIEGPSQQLAGSLQIVEVKYNCKIKLENENLLSSEEEY
;
A
#
# COMPACT_ATOMS: atom_id res chain seq x y z
N MET A 1 12.41 17.19 -9.43
CA MET A 1 12.74 15.78 -9.75
C MET A 1 14.06 15.59 -10.47
N ALA A 2 14.61 16.59 -11.17
CA ALA A 2 15.89 16.45 -11.87
C ALA A 2 17.03 15.94 -10.95
N ASP A 3 17.14 16.47 -9.73
CA ASP A 3 18.13 16.03 -8.73
C ASP A 3 18.06 14.52 -8.45
N SER A 4 16.85 13.98 -8.19
CA SER A 4 16.67 12.54 -7.97
C SER A 4 17.07 11.70 -9.19
N VAL A 5 16.72 12.14 -10.41
CA VAL A 5 17.05 11.41 -11.65
C VAL A 5 18.55 11.42 -11.91
N VAL A 6 19.19 12.59 -11.82
CA VAL A 6 20.63 12.75 -12.07
C VAL A 6 21.43 12.04 -10.97
N GLY A 7 21.06 12.21 -9.71
CA GLY A 7 21.68 11.53 -8.57
C GLY A 7 21.63 10.01 -8.70
N PHE A 8 20.47 9.45 -9.04
CA PHE A 8 20.32 8.01 -9.29
C PHE A 8 21.23 7.54 -10.43
N LEU A 9 21.24 8.25 -11.57
CA LEU A 9 22.07 7.88 -12.71
C LEU A 9 23.56 7.94 -12.37
N VAL A 10 24.02 9.00 -11.69
CA VAL A 10 25.42 9.13 -11.25
C VAL A 10 25.83 7.96 -10.36
N GLN A 11 25.01 7.60 -9.37
CA GLN A 11 25.27 6.47 -8.49
C GLN A 11 25.36 5.17 -9.28
N ARG A 12 24.42 4.96 -10.21
CA ARG A 12 24.38 3.76 -11.05
C ARG A 12 25.58 3.64 -11.98
N LEU A 13 25.97 4.74 -12.64
CA LEU A 13 27.16 4.75 -13.50
C LEU A 13 28.42 4.46 -12.68
N SER A 14 28.50 5.00 -11.45
CA SER A 14 29.62 4.70 -10.54
C SER A 14 29.66 3.21 -10.19
N GLN A 15 28.52 2.60 -9.83
CA GLN A 15 28.44 1.15 -9.58
C GLN A 15 28.82 0.30 -10.80
N LEU A 16 28.40 0.70 -12.00
CA LEU A 16 28.77 0.01 -13.24
C LEU A 16 30.28 0.11 -13.51
N LEU A 17 30.87 1.28 -13.29
CA LEU A 17 32.31 1.54 -13.44
C LEU A 17 33.16 0.88 -12.35
N GLU A 18 32.60 0.51 -11.20
CA GLU A 18 33.35 -0.18 -10.14
C GLU A 18 33.22 -1.71 -10.24
N SER A 19 31.99 -2.20 -10.45
CA SER A 19 31.67 -3.63 -10.30
C SER A 19 31.41 -4.37 -11.61
N GLU A 20 31.15 -3.64 -12.70
CA GLU A 20 30.72 -4.22 -13.99
C GLU A 20 31.52 -3.67 -15.19
N ILE A 21 32.77 -3.21 -15.00
CA ILE A 21 33.65 -2.66 -16.06
C ILE A 21 33.70 -3.54 -17.33
N LYS A 22 33.68 -4.87 -17.17
CA LYS A 22 33.69 -5.82 -18.29
C LYS A 22 32.46 -5.69 -19.20
N LEU A 23 31.36 -5.10 -18.74
CA LEU A 23 30.19 -4.75 -19.55
C LEU A 23 30.38 -3.44 -20.31
N LEU A 24 31.34 -2.61 -19.95
CA LEU A 24 31.61 -1.29 -20.56
C LEU A 24 32.80 -1.31 -21.52
N SER A 25 33.34 -2.49 -21.83
CA SER A 25 34.52 -2.65 -22.69
C SER A 25 34.32 -1.97 -24.06
N GLY A 26 35.15 -0.96 -24.34
CA GLY A 26 35.10 -0.15 -25.56
C GLY A 26 34.43 1.23 -25.40
N VAL A 27 33.69 1.47 -24.32
CA VAL A 27 33.01 2.77 -24.05
C VAL A 27 33.26 3.30 -22.63
N GLU A 28 34.11 2.63 -21.85
CA GLU A 28 34.37 2.92 -20.43
C GLU A 28 34.79 4.37 -20.17
N GLU A 29 35.80 4.88 -20.89
CA GLU A 29 36.28 6.25 -20.71
C GLU A 29 35.20 7.29 -21.01
N LYS A 30 34.35 7.03 -22.01
CA LYS A 30 33.24 7.91 -22.38
C LYS A 30 32.16 7.92 -21.31
N ILE A 31 31.80 6.75 -20.76
CA ILE A 31 30.85 6.65 -19.65
C ILE A 31 31.41 7.32 -18.39
N LYS A 32 32.72 7.20 -18.13
CA LYS A 32 33.39 7.89 -17.02
C LYS A 32 33.32 9.41 -17.19
N SER A 33 33.58 9.92 -18.39
CA SER A 33 33.43 11.34 -18.72
C SER A 33 31.98 11.81 -18.54
N LEU A 34 31.01 11.08 -19.08
CA LEU A 34 29.58 11.39 -18.94
C LEU A 34 29.14 11.39 -17.46
N SER A 35 29.63 10.43 -16.67
CA SER A 35 29.41 10.41 -15.22
C SER A 35 29.95 11.67 -14.53
N ASN A 36 31.12 12.15 -14.92
CA ASN A 36 31.70 13.38 -14.38
C ASN A 36 30.87 14.61 -14.75
N GLU A 37 30.43 14.74 -16.01
CA GLU A 37 29.55 15.83 -16.45
C GLU A 37 28.23 15.85 -15.67
N LEU A 38 27.59 14.68 -15.50
CA LEU A 38 26.36 14.54 -14.72
C LEU A 38 26.58 14.90 -13.24
N LYS A 39 27.75 14.64 -12.66
CA LYS A 39 28.09 15.08 -11.29
C LYS A 39 28.09 16.60 -11.17
N PHE A 40 28.65 17.32 -12.16
CA PHE A 40 28.61 18.78 -12.17
C PHE A 40 27.19 19.31 -12.36
N MET A 41 26.41 18.71 -13.26
CA MET A 41 24.99 19.05 -13.41
C MET A 41 24.19 18.82 -12.13
N ASN A 42 24.48 17.74 -11.40
CA ASN A 42 23.83 17.47 -10.12
C ASN A 42 24.14 18.57 -9.10
N LYS A 43 25.40 19.03 -9.03
CA LYS A 43 25.79 20.17 -8.19
C LYS A 43 25.04 21.45 -8.58
N PHE A 44 24.91 21.72 -9.89
CA PHE A 44 24.16 22.87 -10.39
C PHE A 44 22.67 22.80 -10.02
N ILE A 45 22.03 21.63 -10.13
CA ILE A 45 20.62 21.48 -9.73
C ILE A 45 20.45 21.78 -8.24
N LYS A 46 21.34 21.25 -7.40
CA LYS A 46 21.34 21.48 -5.96
C LYS A 46 21.57 22.97 -5.62
N SER A 47 22.51 23.63 -6.28
CA SER A 47 22.77 25.07 -6.06
C SER A 47 21.67 25.98 -6.62
N SER A 48 20.81 25.45 -7.48
CA SER A 48 19.65 26.16 -8.06
C SER A 48 18.35 25.97 -7.26
N GLU A 49 18.40 25.19 -6.17
CA GLU A 49 17.24 24.89 -5.34
C GLU A 49 16.69 26.18 -4.70
N GLY A 50 15.41 26.48 -4.94
CA GLY A 50 14.76 27.72 -4.50
C GLY A 50 14.68 28.84 -5.55
N LYS A 51 15.39 28.73 -6.68
CA LYS A 51 15.27 29.65 -7.84
C LYS A 51 14.31 29.13 -8.93
N TYR A 52 13.53 28.09 -8.66
CA TYR A 52 12.61 27.48 -9.66
C TYR A 52 11.48 28.39 -10.15
N LYS A 53 11.29 29.56 -9.54
CA LYS A 53 10.39 30.61 -10.04
C LYS A 53 10.98 31.34 -11.26
N ASP A 54 12.30 31.31 -11.44
CA ASP A 54 12.96 31.80 -12.65
C ASP A 54 12.70 30.81 -13.79
N ALA A 55 12.03 31.31 -14.84
CA ALA A 55 11.65 30.51 -16.00
C ALA A 55 12.87 29.93 -16.72
N VAL A 56 14.00 30.64 -16.74
CA VAL A 56 15.24 30.20 -17.39
C VAL A 56 15.90 29.08 -16.60
N VAL A 57 15.99 29.22 -15.26
CA VAL A 57 16.51 28.16 -14.38
C VAL A 57 15.65 26.89 -14.49
N LYS A 58 14.33 27.04 -14.51
CA LYS A 58 13.39 25.92 -14.67
C LYS A 58 13.60 25.20 -16.00
N GLU A 59 13.81 25.93 -17.08
CA GLU A 59 14.07 25.38 -18.40
C GLU A 59 15.40 24.61 -18.43
N VAL A 60 16.50 25.18 -17.89
CA VAL A 60 17.80 24.51 -17.79
C VAL A 60 17.69 23.21 -16.98
N VAL A 61 17.03 23.23 -15.83
CA VAL A 61 16.83 22.03 -15.00
C VAL A 61 16.01 20.96 -15.72
N THR A 62 15.06 21.38 -16.56
CA THR A 62 14.26 20.49 -17.41
C THR A 62 15.12 19.83 -18.48
N GLN A 63 16.01 20.60 -19.13
CA GLN A 63 16.94 20.07 -20.13
C GLN A 63 17.95 19.09 -19.51
N ILE A 64 18.51 19.40 -18.34
CA ILE A 64 19.42 18.50 -17.62
C ILE A 64 18.73 17.17 -17.29
N ARG A 65 17.48 17.21 -16.81
CA ARG A 65 16.70 15.99 -16.53
C ARG A 65 16.53 15.15 -17.80
N ASP A 66 16.16 15.78 -18.92
CA ASP A 66 15.92 15.10 -20.18
C ASP A 66 17.22 14.50 -20.75
N VAL A 67 18.35 15.18 -20.59
CA VAL A 67 19.69 14.66 -20.91
C VAL A 67 20.04 13.44 -20.05
N ALA A 68 19.82 13.50 -18.74
CA ALA A 68 20.08 12.36 -17.85
C ALA A 68 19.21 11.15 -18.23
N HIS A 69 17.95 11.38 -18.56
CA HIS A 69 17.06 10.34 -19.07
C HIS A 69 17.55 9.71 -20.38
N GLN A 70 18.02 10.52 -21.33
CA GLN A 70 18.59 10.01 -22.58
C GLN A 70 19.87 9.19 -22.30
N ALA A 71 20.77 9.69 -21.45
CA ALA A 71 21.98 8.99 -21.05
C ALA A 71 21.67 7.62 -20.42
N GLU A 72 20.68 7.57 -19.53
CA GLU A 72 20.21 6.32 -18.93
C GLU A 72 19.70 5.31 -19.97
N ASP A 73 18.97 5.76 -20.99
CA ASP A 73 18.45 4.90 -22.06
C ASP A 73 19.56 4.35 -22.96
N VAL A 74 20.52 5.19 -23.32
CA VAL A 74 21.66 4.80 -24.16
C VAL A 74 22.50 3.74 -23.44
N VAL A 75 22.86 3.98 -22.17
CA VAL A 75 23.66 3.04 -21.37
C VAL A 75 22.91 1.71 -21.19
N ASP A 76 21.61 1.75 -20.89
CA ASP A 76 20.84 0.53 -20.71
C ASP A 76 20.62 -0.26 -21.98
N THR A 77 20.45 0.42 -23.11
CA THR A 77 20.32 -0.20 -24.43
C THR A 77 21.64 -0.87 -24.82
N TYR A 78 22.78 -0.23 -24.54
CA TYR A 78 24.11 -0.80 -24.74
C TYR A 78 24.28 -2.11 -23.94
N ILE A 79 23.99 -2.07 -22.63
CA ILE A 79 24.06 -3.26 -21.76
C ILE A 79 23.15 -4.38 -22.27
N LEU A 80 21.93 -4.02 -22.70
CA LEU A 80 20.97 -4.96 -23.29
C LEU A 80 21.51 -5.62 -24.57
N ASN A 81 22.16 -4.85 -25.44
CA ASN A 81 22.72 -5.37 -26.68
C ASN A 81 23.95 -6.28 -26.44
N ILE A 82 24.82 -5.93 -25.49
CA ILE A 82 25.93 -6.81 -25.08
C ILE A 82 25.42 -8.13 -24.51
N ALA A 83 24.40 -8.07 -23.64
CA ALA A 83 23.81 -9.28 -23.07
C ALA A 83 23.18 -10.17 -24.14
N LYS A 84 22.48 -9.59 -25.13
CA LYS A 84 21.97 -10.34 -26.31
C LYS A 84 23.11 -11.02 -27.06
N HIS A 85 24.21 -10.30 -27.33
CA HIS A 85 25.35 -10.86 -28.04
C HIS A 85 26.00 -12.02 -27.28
N LYS A 86 26.16 -11.89 -25.95
CA LYS A 86 26.68 -12.97 -25.08
C LYS A 86 25.77 -14.21 -25.06
N ARG A 87 24.46 -14.07 -25.24
CA ARG A 87 23.51 -15.20 -25.25
C ARG A 87 23.47 -15.98 -26.56
N ARG A 88 24.01 -15.46 -27.68
CA ARG A 88 24.08 -16.18 -28.97
C ARG A 88 25.07 -17.35 -28.92
N ASN A 89 24.82 -18.40 -29.70
CA ASN A 89 25.76 -19.53 -29.88
C ASN A 89 27.04 -19.08 -30.60
N LYS A 90 28.15 -19.82 -30.44
CA LYS A 90 29.48 -19.44 -30.99
C LYS A 90 29.45 -19.12 -32.50
N LEU A 91 28.75 -19.92 -33.30
CA LEU A 91 28.57 -19.70 -34.73
C LEU A 91 27.81 -18.39 -35.03
N CYS A 92 26.67 -18.16 -34.37
CA CYS A 92 25.92 -16.90 -34.51
C CYS A 92 26.73 -15.68 -34.04
N ARG A 93 27.61 -15.81 -33.04
CA ARG A 93 28.50 -14.71 -32.62
C ARG A 93 29.50 -14.33 -33.72
N LEU A 94 29.96 -15.29 -34.52
CA LEU A 94 30.89 -15.06 -35.63
C LEU A 94 30.19 -14.33 -36.79
N PHE A 95 28.96 -14.71 -37.15
CA PHE A 95 28.18 -14.04 -38.21
C PHE A 95 27.71 -12.63 -37.84
N HIS A 96 27.53 -12.34 -36.54
CA HIS A 96 27.14 -11.02 -36.04
C HIS A 96 28.31 -10.18 -35.51
N LEU A 97 29.56 -10.45 -35.93
CA LEU A 97 30.74 -9.66 -35.52
C LEU A 97 30.59 -8.17 -35.89
N LYS A 98 29.92 -7.89 -37.02
CA LYS A 98 29.60 -6.52 -37.46
C LYS A 98 28.73 -5.79 -36.42
N GLU A 99 27.73 -6.43 -35.82
CA GLU A 99 26.91 -5.82 -34.75
C GLU A 99 27.74 -5.53 -33.48
N LYS A 100 28.75 -6.36 -33.17
CA LYS A 100 29.67 -6.12 -32.04
C LYS A 100 30.53 -4.86 -32.24
N LEU A 101 30.80 -4.47 -33.48
CA LEU A 101 31.56 -3.27 -33.84
C LEU A 101 30.64 -2.06 -34.07
N VAL A 102 29.44 -2.25 -34.63
CA VAL A 102 28.46 -1.18 -34.90
C VAL A 102 27.79 -0.66 -33.63
N VAL A 103 27.42 -1.53 -32.68
CA VAL A 103 26.72 -1.12 -31.45
C VAL A 103 27.54 -0.14 -30.58
N PRO A 104 28.86 -0.33 -30.38
CA PRO A 104 29.71 0.69 -29.75
C PRO A 104 29.72 2.02 -30.51
N HIS A 105 29.79 2.01 -31.85
CA HIS A 105 29.78 3.24 -32.66
C HIS A 105 28.45 4.01 -32.60
N GLU A 106 27.31 3.32 -32.57
CA GLU A 106 26.00 3.96 -32.38
C GLU A 106 25.85 4.59 -30.99
N VAL A 107 26.31 3.88 -29.96
CA VAL A 107 26.33 4.37 -28.58
C VAL A 107 27.29 5.54 -28.43
N ASP A 108 28.43 5.49 -29.11
CA ASP A 108 29.37 6.59 -29.19
C ASP A 108 28.73 7.84 -29.81
N ALA A 109 28.04 7.70 -30.94
CA ALA A 109 27.36 8.82 -31.59
C ALA A 109 26.27 9.43 -30.70
N GLU A 110 25.48 8.60 -29.99
CA GLU A 110 24.47 9.08 -29.06
C GLU A 110 25.06 9.72 -27.80
N ILE A 111 26.20 9.23 -27.29
CA ILE A 111 26.93 9.88 -26.19
C ILE A 111 27.49 11.23 -26.63
N GLU A 112 28.07 11.35 -27.83
CA GLU A 112 28.54 12.65 -28.34
C GLU A 112 27.40 13.64 -28.55
N LYS A 113 26.23 13.17 -29.00
CA LYS A 113 25.01 13.99 -29.08
C LYS A 113 24.52 14.45 -27.71
N ILE A 114 24.63 13.61 -26.69
CA ILE A 114 24.35 14.01 -25.31
C ILE A 114 25.33 15.10 -24.88
N ARG A 115 26.63 14.93 -25.15
CA ARG A 115 27.64 15.94 -24.81
C ARG A 115 27.42 17.26 -25.52
N SER A 116 27.07 17.26 -26.80
CA SER A 116 26.78 18.51 -27.52
C SER A 116 25.62 19.26 -26.86
N ARG A 117 24.54 18.53 -26.48
CA ARG A 117 23.42 19.12 -25.72
C ARG A 117 23.86 19.66 -24.35
N ILE A 118 24.79 18.99 -23.68
CA ILE A 118 25.37 19.46 -22.41
C ILE A 118 26.12 20.77 -22.61
N VAL A 119 26.93 20.88 -23.67
CA VAL A 119 27.65 22.11 -24.04
C VAL A 119 26.66 23.24 -24.34
N ASP A 120 25.63 22.98 -25.15
CA ASP A 120 24.58 23.96 -25.47
C ASP A 120 23.89 24.50 -24.21
N ILE A 121 23.64 23.64 -23.21
CA ILE A 121 23.05 24.04 -21.93
C ILE A 121 23.98 25.04 -21.20
N TYR A 122 25.27 24.74 -21.10
CA TYR A 122 26.24 25.63 -20.44
C TYR A 122 26.42 26.95 -21.20
N GLU A 123 26.46 26.92 -22.53
CA GLU A 123 26.57 28.13 -23.34
C GLU A 123 25.32 29.02 -23.19
N ASN A 124 24.12 28.42 -23.21
CA ASN A 124 22.88 29.13 -22.96
C ASN A 124 22.83 29.70 -21.54
N GLN A 125 23.24 28.93 -20.54
CA GLN A 125 23.35 29.41 -19.15
C GLN A 125 24.22 30.67 -19.05
N LYS A 126 25.38 30.66 -19.72
CA LYS A 126 26.31 31.81 -19.76
C LYS A 126 25.70 32.99 -20.52
N ARG A 127 25.04 32.73 -21.66
CA ARG A 127 24.41 33.74 -22.52
C ARG A 127 23.23 34.46 -21.85
N TYR A 128 22.45 33.75 -21.04
CA TYR A 128 21.30 34.31 -20.32
C TYR A 128 21.64 34.78 -18.88
N GLY A 129 22.92 34.81 -18.51
CA GLY A 129 23.39 35.45 -17.28
C GLY A 129 22.94 34.76 -15.99
N ILE A 130 22.77 33.44 -15.99
CA ILE A 130 22.36 32.69 -14.80
C ILE A 130 23.54 32.64 -13.81
N LYS A 131 23.57 33.58 -12.85
CA LYS A 131 24.57 33.60 -11.78
C LYS A 131 24.29 32.49 -10.77
N GLU A 132 25.29 31.65 -10.53
CA GLU A 132 25.34 30.78 -9.35
C GLU A 132 25.14 31.66 -8.11
N GLY A 133 24.12 31.35 -7.31
CA GLY A 133 23.92 32.05 -6.05
C GLY A 133 24.79 31.39 -4.98
N GLU A 134 25.50 32.20 -4.19
CA GLU A 134 26.04 31.72 -2.93
C GLU A 134 24.88 31.41 -1.98
N PHE A 135 24.58 30.13 -1.81
CA PHE A 135 23.76 29.65 -0.71
C PHE A 135 24.46 28.48 -0.04
N GLN A 136 24.56 28.57 1.29
CA GLN A 136 24.98 27.47 2.14
C GLN A 136 24.02 26.31 1.92
N SER A 137 24.54 25.17 1.46
CA SER A 137 23.81 23.91 1.53
C SER A 137 23.48 23.69 3.00
N LYS A 138 22.22 23.88 3.38
CA LYS A 138 21.70 23.19 4.56
C LYS A 138 21.46 21.74 4.15
N GLU A 139 22.54 21.03 3.84
CA GLU A 139 22.64 19.58 4.08
C GLU A 139 22.69 19.41 5.61
N ALA A 140 21.60 19.77 6.26
CA ALA A 140 21.34 19.59 7.68
C ALA A 140 19.94 18.97 7.81
N VAL A 141 19.75 17.82 7.16
CA VAL A 141 18.67 16.88 7.48
C VAL A 141 19.19 15.43 7.46
N ALA A 142 20.50 15.25 7.63
CA ALA A 142 21.12 13.93 7.83
C ALA A 142 21.37 13.61 9.32
N THR A 143 21.02 14.52 10.23
CA THR A 143 21.43 14.42 11.65
C THR A 143 20.28 14.60 12.65
N GLU A 144 19.10 14.07 12.33
CA GLU A 144 18.05 13.83 13.33
C GLU A 144 17.37 12.47 13.09
N TRP A 145 18.18 11.46 12.81
CA TRP A 145 17.74 10.09 12.54
C TRP A 145 17.62 9.29 13.85
N CYS A 146 16.97 9.87 14.86
CA CYS A 146 16.70 9.21 16.13
C CYS A 146 15.33 9.60 16.71
N ARG A 147 14.46 8.59 16.80
CA ARG A 147 13.33 8.44 17.73
C ARG A 147 12.42 9.65 17.94
N LYS A 148 11.32 9.67 17.20
CA LYS A 148 10.00 9.89 17.81
C LYS A 148 9.08 8.72 17.44
N ARG A 149 8.81 7.85 18.42
CA ARG A 149 7.62 6.99 18.35
C ARG A 149 6.41 7.93 18.25
N ARG A 150 5.64 7.77 17.18
CA ARG A 150 4.43 8.53 16.92
C ARG A 150 3.40 8.20 18.01
N MET A 151 2.77 9.24 18.53
CA MET A 151 1.47 9.10 19.19
C MET A 151 0.43 8.82 18.10
N ASP A 152 -0.47 7.88 18.37
CA ASP A 152 -1.64 7.59 17.55
C ASP A 152 -2.48 8.85 17.43
N VAL A 153 -2.38 9.53 16.30
CA VAL A 153 -3.32 10.60 15.93
C VAL A 153 -3.74 10.36 14.50
N GLU A 154 -4.56 9.33 14.26
CA GLU A 154 -5.50 9.36 13.14
C GLU A 154 -6.86 8.75 13.53
N GLU A 155 -7.88 9.34 12.91
CA GLU A 155 -9.35 9.11 12.94
C GLU A 155 -10.22 9.83 13.98
N GLU A 156 -9.69 10.45 15.05
CA GLU A 156 -10.54 11.16 16.03
C GLU A 156 -10.62 12.71 15.90
N ASP A 157 -9.78 13.34 15.06
CA ASP A 157 -9.77 14.81 14.89
C ASP A 157 -10.86 15.34 13.94
N VAL A 158 -12.12 14.95 14.16
CA VAL A 158 -13.25 15.46 13.38
C VAL A 158 -13.78 16.74 14.02
N VAL A 159 -13.21 17.88 13.62
CA VAL A 159 -13.65 19.21 14.06
C VAL A 159 -14.95 19.61 13.35
N GLY A 160 -15.90 20.16 14.11
CA GLY A 160 -17.01 20.92 13.54
C GLY A 160 -18.06 20.13 12.76
N LEU A 161 -18.16 18.80 12.94
CA LEU A 161 -19.20 17.97 12.30
C LEU A 161 -20.30 17.50 13.26
N VAL A 162 -20.37 17.98 14.50
CA VAL A 162 -21.32 17.44 15.51
C VAL A 162 -22.77 17.75 15.12
N ASN A 163 -23.06 19.00 14.74
CA ASN A 163 -24.40 19.44 14.37
C ASN A 163 -24.83 18.81 13.04
N GLU A 164 -23.94 18.81 12.07
CA GLU A 164 -24.03 18.20 10.74
C GLU A 164 -24.41 16.72 10.87
N THR A 165 -23.72 15.99 11.75
CA THR A 165 -24.01 14.57 12.01
C THR A 165 -25.42 14.39 12.56
N ASN A 166 -25.86 15.26 13.47
CA ASN A 166 -27.19 15.16 14.07
C ASN A 166 -28.29 15.48 13.06
N ILE A 167 -28.09 16.46 12.17
CA ILE A 167 -29.05 16.81 11.11
C ILE A 167 -29.28 15.63 10.17
N VAL A 168 -28.21 15.01 9.66
CA VAL A 168 -28.35 13.87 8.74
C VAL A 168 -28.94 12.65 9.45
N ILE A 169 -28.60 12.42 10.72
CA ILE A 169 -29.24 11.35 11.51
C ILE A 169 -30.74 11.59 11.67
N GLN A 170 -31.18 12.82 11.94
CA GLN A 170 -32.61 13.14 12.00
C GLN A 170 -33.31 12.86 10.67
N GLN A 171 -32.65 13.09 9.52
CA GLN A 171 -33.18 12.69 8.22
C GLN A 171 -33.32 11.17 8.08
N LEU A 172 -32.33 10.41 8.57
CA LEU A 172 -32.37 8.94 8.55
C LEU A 172 -33.43 8.36 9.50
N GLN A 173 -33.73 9.05 10.61
CA GLN A 173 -34.63 8.63 11.68
C GLN A 173 -36.10 9.00 11.46
N LYS A 174 -36.47 9.65 10.35
CA LYS A 174 -37.88 9.93 10.07
C LYS A 174 -38.71 8.63 10.09
N ASP A 175 -39.85 8.66 10.76
CA ASP A 175 -40.79 7.54 10.89
C ASP A 175 -41.52 7.28 9.57
N ASP A 176 -40.78 6.73 8.62
CA ASP A 176 -41.29 6.27 7.33
C ASP A 176 -41.00 4.78 7.20
N VAL A 177 -42.04 4.02 6.84
CA VAL A 177 -42.00 2.59 6.63
C VAL A 177 -41.32 2.23 5.30
N CYS A 178 -41.40 3.09 4.29
CA CYS A 178 -40.82 2.85 2.98
C CYS A 178 -39.29 3.08 2.97
N LEU A 179 -38.63 2.59 1.92
CA LEU A 179 -37.23 2.85 1.63
C LEU A 179 -37.04 4.33 1.29
N ASN A 180 -36.15 5.01 2.01
CA ASN A 180 -35.84 6.43 1.78
C ASN A 180 -34.37 6.67 1.52
N VAL A 181 -34.09 7.69 0.70
CA VAL A 181 -32.75 8.13 0.36
C VAL A 181 -32.43 9.45 1.06
N ALA A 182 -31.30 9.47 1.77
CA ALA A 182 -30.67 10.68 2.28
C ALA A 182 -29.40 10.96 1.47
N SER A 183 -29.06 12.24 1.28
CA SER A 183 -27.87 12.61 0.50
C SER A 183 -27.05 13.69 1.18
N ILE A 184 -25.72 13.57 1.14
CA ILE A 184 -24.75 14.60 1.52
C ILE A 184 -24.09 15.12 0.24
N VAL A 185 -24.23 16.42 -0.04
CA VAL A 185 -23.74 17.06 -1.27
C VAL A 185 -22.68 18.11 -0.95
N GLY A 186 -21.64 18.19 -1.77
CA GLY A 186 -20.60 19.22 -1.65
C GLY A 186 -19.37 18.94 -2.49
N MET A 187 -18.54 19.95 -2.74
CA MET A 187 -17.31 19.80 -3.53
C MET A 187 -16.30 18.80 -2.92
N GLY A 188 -15.30 18.40 -3.72
CA GLY A 188 -14.22 17.51 -3.28
C GLY A 188 -13.42 18.08 -2.10
N GLY A 189 -13.05 17.23 -1.14
CA GLY A 189 -12.25 17.63 0.03
C GLY A 189 -13.02 18.29 1.19
N LEU A 190 -14.36 18.45 1.09
CA LEU A 190 -15.20 18.99 2.17
C LEU A 190 -15.45 18.03 3.34
N GLY A 191 -15.06 16.75 3.22
CA GLY A 191 -15.27 15.75 4.29
C GLY A 191 -16.62 15.04 4.25
N LYS A 192 -17.26 14.92 3.08
CA LYS A 192 -18.53 14.17 2.90
C LYS A 192 -18.41 12.71 3.37
N THR A 193 -17.40 12.00 2.88
CA THR A 193 -17.05 10.64 3.31
C THR A 193 -16.78 10.57 4.81
N THR A 194 -16.09 11.57 5.37
CA THR A 194 -15.82 11.65 6.81
C THR A 194 -17.11 11.79 7.62
N LEU A 195 -18.04 12.64 7.17
CA LEU A 195 -19.36 12.79 7.81
C LEU A 195 -20.18 11.50 7.71
N ALA A 196 -20.27 10.90 6.52
CA ALA A 196 -20.99 9.65 6.30
C ALA A 196 -20.42 8.51 7.17
N ARG A 197 -19.09 8.41 7.30
CA ARG A 197 -18.42 7.41 8.14
C ARG A 197 -18.71 7.63 9.62
N LYS A 198 -18.71 8.88 10.07
CA LYS A 198 -19.09 9.26 11.45
C LYS A 198 -20.54 8.87 11.76
N ILE A 199 -21.47 9.09 10.82
CA ILE A 199 -22.87 8.67 10.95
C ILE A 199 -22.98 7.14 11.00
N TYR A 200 -22.37 6.45 10.04
CA TYR A 200 -22.40 5.00 9.92
C TYR A 200 -21.88 4.28 11.18
N ASN A 201 -20.89 4.88 11.86
CA ASN A 201 -20.24 4.31 13.03
C ASN A 201 -20.90 4.67 14.38
N LYS A 202 -21.87 5.59 14.42
CA LYS A 202 -22.54 6.01 15.66
C LYS A 202 -23.42 4.91 16.25
N ASP A 203 -23.38 4.72 17.56
CA ASP A 203 -24.08 3.62 18.24
C ASP A 203 -25.60 3.67 18.12
N ASN A 204 -26.20 4.86 18.12
CA ASN A 204 -27.63 5.01 17.89
C ASN A 204 -28.03 4.57 16.47
N VAL A 205 -27.22 4.91 15.44
CA VAL A 205 -27.44 4.45 14.06
C VAL A 205 -27.29 2.94 13.95
N LYS A 206 -26.26 2.37 14.60
CA LYS A 206 -26.04 0.92 14.68
C LYS A 206 -27.23 0.16 15.29
N ARG A 207 -27.84 0.72 16.35
CA ARG A 207 -29.02 0.13 17.00
C ARG A 207 -30.27 0.17 16.12
N ILE A 208 -30.44 1.24 15.34
CA ILE A 208 -31.61 1.42 14.47
C ILE A 208 -31.50 0.58 13.20
N PHE A 209 -30.29 0.42 12.66
CA PHE A 209 -30.00 -0.33 11.43
C PHE A 209 -29.05 -1.48 11.75
N PRO A 210 -29.56 -2.66 12.13
CA PRO A 210 -28.71 -3.81 12.43
C PRO A 210 -28.01 -4.36 11.18
N CYS A 211 -28.64 -4.25 10.01
CA CYS A 211 -28.04 -4.60 8.72
C CYS A 211 -27.44 -3.34 8.08
N ARG A 212 -26.14 -3.34 7.75
CA ARG A 212 -25.47 -2.17 7.18
C ARG A 212 -24.45 -2.57 6.15
N ALA A 213 -24.34 -1.81 5.06
CA ALA A 213 -23.29 -2.01 4.07
C ALA A 213 -22.71 -0.68 3.61
N TRP A 214 -21.45 -0.70 3.15
CA TRP A 214 -20.77 0.45 2.58
C TRP A 214 -20.18 0.09 1.23
N GLY A 215 -20.44 0.91 0.21
CA GLY A 215 -19.89 0.79 -1.12
C GLY A 215 -19.30 2.12 -1.58
N ASN A 216 -18.08 2.10 -2.12
CA ASN A 216 -17.49 3.26 -2.78
C ASN A 216 -17.85 3.22 -4.26
N VAL A 217 -18.34 4.34 -4.78
CA VAL A 217 -18.66 4.53 -6.20
C VAL A 217 -17.59 5.46 -6.76
N SER A 218 -16.55 4.89 -7.37
CA SER A 218 -15.52 5.71 -8.03
C SER A 218 -16.09 6.38 -9.29
N ASN A 219 -15.44 7.44 -9.78
CA ASN A 219 -15.79 8.06 -11.06
C ASN A 219 -15.65 7.06 -12.22
N ASP A 220 -14.68 6.15 -12.11
CA ASP A 220 -14.60 4.94 -12.94
C ASP A 220 -15.59 3.90 -12.38
N TYR A 221 -16.89 4.09 -12.63
CA TYR A 221 -17.94 3.25 -12.06
C TYR A 221 -17.82 1.80 -12.52
N ARG A 222 -17.67 0.88 -11.55
CA ARG A 222 -17.54 -0.58 -11.76
C ARG A 222 -18.63 -1.32 -10.98
N PRO A 223 -19.78 -1.66 -11.61
CA PRO A 223 -20.92 -2.29 -10.94
C PRO A 223 -20.53 -3.58 -10.20
N LYS A 224 -19.75 -4.45 -10.85
CA LYS A 224 -19.29 -5.72 -10.27
C LYS A 224 -18.52 -5.52 -8.95
N GLU A 225 -17.58 -4.58 -8.93
CA GLU A 225 -16.74 -4.30 -7.76
C GLU A 225 -17.57 -3.69 -6.62
N LEU A 226 -18.52 -2.80 -6.96
CA LEU A 226 -19.45 -2.21 -6.01
C LEU A 226 -20.33 -3.28 -5.35
N PHE A 227 -21.01 -4.13 -6.12
CA PHE A 227 -21.85 -5.19 -5.55
C PHE A 227 -21.04 -6.19 -4.73
N GLN A 228 -19.83 -6.54 -5.17
CA GLN A 228 -18.90 -7.36 -4.37
C GLN A 228 -18.49 -6.67 -3.07
N SER A 229 -18.30 -5.34 -3.07
CA SER A 229 -18.04 -4.56 -1.84
C SER A 229 -19.23 -4.57 -0.89
N LEU A 230 -20.44 -4.44 -1.42
CA LEU A 230 -21.68 -4.49 -0.62
C LEU A 230 -21.89 -5.89 -0.03
N LEU A 231 -21.74 -6.95 -0.83
CA LEU A 231 -21.81 -8.34 -0.36
C LEU A 231 -20.78 -8.61 0.73
N ARG A 232 -19.53 -8.17 0.53
CA ARG A 232 -18.48 -8.27 1.57
C ARG A 232 -18.88 -7.56 2.85
N SER A 233 -19.45 -6.35 2.76
CA SER A 233 -19.94 -5.61 3.92
C SER A 233 -21.09 -6.33 4.65
N LEU A 234 -21.91 -7.07 3.91
CA LEU A 234 -22.99 -7.91 4.43
C LEU A 234 -22.51 -9.29 4.92
N ASN A 235 -21.19 -9.55 4.94
CA ASN A 235 -20.56 -10.83 5.25
C ASN A 235 -21.00 -11.98 4.31
N LEU A 236 -21.32 -11.66 3.05
CA LEU A 236 -21.65 -12.58 1.99
C LEU A 236 -20.43 -12.76 1.06
N SER A 237 -19.96 -13.99 0.85
CA SER A 237 -18.75 -14.32 0.05
C SER A 237 -19.05 -15.30 -1.10
N GLY A 238 -18.06 -15.87 -1.81
CA GLY A 238 -18.28 -16.98 -2.74
C GLY A 238 -19.11 -16.68 -4.00
N PHE A 239 -19.29 -15.39 -4.35
CA PHE A 239 -20.05 -14.94 -5.50
C PHE A 239 -19.18 -14.29 -6.59
N GLU A 240 -17.85 -14.42 -6.48
CA GLU A 240 -16.86 -13.74 -7.33
C GLU A 240 -17.06 -14.01 -8.84
N ASN A 241 -17.58 -15.19 -9.17
CA ASN A 241 -17.79 -15.66 -10.54
C ASN A 241 -19.16 -15.29 -11.13
N LEU A 242 -20.07 -14.70 -10.36
CA LEU A 242 -21.39 -14.30 -10.86
C LEU A 242 -21.28 -13.12 -11.84
N SER A 243 -22.30 -13.02 -12.72
CA SER A 243 -22.54 -11.82 -13.52
C SER A 243 -22.93 -10.64 -12.61
N GLU A 244 -22.99 -9.43 -13.18
CA GLU A 244 -23.37 -8.23 -12.43
C GLU A 244 -24.81 -8.34 -11.90
N GLU A 245 -25.71 -8.86 -12.70
CA GLU A 245 -27.11 -9.14 -12.36
C GLU A 245 -27.20 -10.20 -11.25
N GLY A 246 -26.40 -11.26 -11.34
CA GLY A 246 -26.34 -12.28 -10.29
C GLY A 246 -25.85 -11.70 -8.96
N LEU A 247 -24.84 -10.84 -8.98
CA LEU A 247 -24.37 -10.16 -7.78
C LEU A 247 -25.43 -9.21 -7.21
N LYS A 248 -26.13 -8.48 -8.08
CA LYS A 248 -27.23 -7.58 -7.70
C LYS A 248 -28.37 -8.34 -7.02
N GLU A 249 -28.75 -9.51 -7.54
CA GLU A 249 -29.74 -10.40 -6.93
C GLU A 249 -29.29 -10.91 -5.56
N GLU A 250 -28.02 -11.29 -5.40
CA GLU A 250 -27.50 -11.74 -4.11
C GLU A 250 -27.46 -10.60 -3.06
N VAL A 251 -27.18 -9.37 -3.47
CA VAL A 251 -27.31 -8.19 -2.58
C VAL A 251 -28.77 -8.04 -2.14
N ALA A 252 -29.71 -8.09 -3.08
CA ALA A 252 -31.13 -7.97 -2.77
C ALA A 252 -31.61 -9.08 -1.82
N LYS A 253 -31.22 -10.35 -2.06
CA LYS A 253 -31.51 -11.48 -1.15
C LYS A 253 -30.92 -11.27 0.24
N GLY A 254 -29.70 -10.73 0.32
CA GLY A 254 -29.03 -10.42 1.57
C GLY A 254 -29.75 -9.37 2.41
N LEU A 255 -30.45 -8.44 1.76
CA LEU A 255 -31.18 -7.32 2.37
C LEU A 255 -32.66 -7.59 2.63
N LYS A 256 -33.23 -8.60 1.96
CA LYS A 256 -34.66 -8.93 2.02
C LYS A 256 -35.15 -9.15 3.47
N GLU A 257 -36.33 -8.61 3.77
CA GLU A 257 -37.01 -8.63 5.07
C GLU A 257 -36.23 -8.01 6.24
N LYS A 258 -35.15 -7.26 5.97
CA LYS A 258 -34.32 -6.62 7.00
C LYS A 258 -34.46 -5.10 6.96
N LYS A 259 -34.32 -4.48 8.14
CA LYS A 259 -34.10 -3.03 8.25
C LYS A 259 -32.62 -2.73 8.04
N TYR A 260 -32.29 -2.00 6.98
CA TYR A 260 -30.90 -1.77 6.58
C TYR A 260 -30.53 -0.30 6.37
N LEU A 261 -29.23 0.00 6.49
CA LEU A 261 -28.60 1.24 6.02
C LEU A 261 -27.49 0.92 5.02
N ILE A 262 -27.66 1.32 3.76
CA ILE A 262 -26.60 1.25 2.74
C ILE A 262 -25.98 2.63 2.59
N VAL A 263 -24.65 2.74 2.67
CA VAL A 263 -23.93 3.96 2.31
C VAL A 263 -23.26 3.78 0.95
N LEU A 264 -23.53 4.71 0.05
CA LEU A 264 -22.94 4.77 -1.29
C LEU A 264 -22.13 6.05 -1.41
N ASP A 265 -20.81 5.91 -1.41
CA ASP A 265 -19.88 7.04 -1.35
C ASP A 265 -19.49 7.53 -2.75
N ASP A 266 -19.47 8.85 -2.94
CA ASP A 266 -19.07 9.62 -4.13
C ASP A 266 -19.80 9.26 -5.45
N ILE A 267 -21.14 9.19 -5.48
CA ILE A 267 -21.87 8.97 -6.75
C ILE A 267 -21.73 10.18 -7.69
N TRP A 268 -21.23 9.96 -8.90
CA TRP A 268 -20.96 11.00 -9.90
C TRP A 268 -22.10 11.25 -10.89
N GLU A 269 -22.80 10.21 -11.33
CA GLU A 269 -23.82 10.31 -12.39
C GLU A 269 -25.16 9.69 -11.99
N THR A 270 -26.26 10.20 -12.56
CA THR A 270 -27.61 9.69 -12.30
C THR A 270 -27.81 8.26 -12.79
N ARG A 271 -27.13 7.87 -13.87
CA ARG A 271 -27.21 6.52 -14.46
C ARG A 271 -26.75 5.45 -13.47
N VAL A 272 -25.73 5.75 -12.66
CA VAL A 272 -25.23 4.85 -11.62
C VAL A 272 -26.33 4.49 -10.63
N TRP A 273 -27.18 5.46 -10.26
CA TRP A 273 -28.32 5.21 -9.39
C TRP A 273 -29.34 4.26 -10.01
N ASP A 274 -29.64 4.41 -11.31
CA ASP A 274 -30.56 3.53 -12.03
C ASP A 274 -30.07 2.07 -12.05
N ASP A 275 -28.76 1.88 -12.22
CA ASP A 275 -28.14 0.56 -12.26
C ASP A 275 -28.21 -0.15 -10.90
N ILE A 276 -28.01 0.58 -9.80
CA ILE A 276 -27.89 -0.01 -8.46
C ILE A 276 -29.19 -0.06 -7.66
N LYS A 277 -30.16 0.84 -7.90
CA LYS A 277 -31.37 0.95 -7.06
C LYS A 277 -32.16 -0.35 -6.97
N GLY A 278 -32.14 -1.16 -8.04
CA GLY A 278 -32.81 -2.48 -8.07
C GLY A 278 -32.19 -3.53 -7.14
N ALA A 279 -31.04 -3.25 -6.52
CA ALA A 279 -30.43 -4.12 -5.50
C ALA A 279 -31.03 -3.94 -4.10
N PHE A 280 -31.82 -2.88 -3.88
CA PHE A 280 -32.28 -2.45 -2.57
C PHE A 280 -33.80 -2.68 -2.44
N PRO A 281 -34.24 -3.80 -1.82
CA PRO A 281 -35.66 -4.11 -1.70
C PRO A 281 -36.36 -3.15 -0.71
N ASP A 282 -37.56 -2.70 -1.07
CA ASP A 282 -38.44 -1.94 -0.17
C ASP A 282 -39.51 -2.87 0.43
N ASP A 283 -39.14 -3.56 1.51
CA ASP A 283 -40.03 -4.47 2.24
C ASP A 283 -40.79 -3.75 3.37
N ASN A 284 -40.95 -2.42 3.28
CA ASN A 284 -41.61 -1.57 4.27
C ASN A 284 -41.04 -1.70 5.71
N LYS A 285 -39.72 -1.92 5.84
CA LYS A 285 -39.02 -2.06 7.14
C LYS A 285 -38.39 -0.75 7.65
N GLY A 286 -38.60 0.36 6.95
CA GLY A 286 -37.98 1.65 7.23
C GLY A 286 -36.48 1.67 6.91
N SER A 287 -36.08 1.01 5.82
CA SER A 287 -34.69 0.96 5.36
C SER A 287 -34.24 2.30 4.76
N ARG A 288 -32.93 2.57 4.77
CA ARG A 288 -32.35 3.83 4.30
C ARG A 288 -31.16 3.61 3.38
N VAL A 289 -31.00 4.49 2.40
CA VAL A 289 -29.78 4.62 1.59
C VAL A 289 -29.20 6.02 1.83
N LEU A 290 -27.94 6.11 2.23
CA LEU A 290 -27.20 7.36 2.37
C LEU A 290 -26.23 7.49 1.19
N ILE A 291 -26.42 8.51 0.38
CA ILE A 291 -25.56 8.81 -0.77
C ILE A 291 -24.65 9.99 -0.42
N THR A 292 -23.40 9.96 -0.85
CA THR A 292 -22.59 11.19 -0.96
C THR A 292 -22.33 11.51 -2.43
N SER A 293 -22.36 12.80 -2.79
CA SER A 293 -22.13 13.23 -4.18
C SER A 293 -21.53 14.63 -4.24
N ARG A 294 -20.84 14.94 -5.34
CA ARG A 294 -20.41 16.30 -5.69
C ARG A 294 -21.53 17.08 -6.38
N GLU A 295 -22.44 16.37 -7.04
CA GLU A 295 -23.46 16.94 -7.90
C GLU A 295 -24.83 16.94 -7.22
N MET A 296 -25.41 18.13 -7.06
CA MET A 296 -26.75 18.29 -6.47
C MET A 296 -27.84 17.61 -7.32
N SER A 297 -27.63 17.52 -8.63
CA SER A 297 -28.54 16.84 -9.56
C SER A 297 -28.70 15.35 -9.24
N VAL A 298 -27.62 14.66 -8.88
CA VAL A 298 -27.63 13.24 -8.52
C VAL A 298 -28.48 12.99 -7.27
N ALA A 299 -28.28 13.80 -6.22
CA ALA A 299 -29.04 13.67 -4.98
C ALA A 299 -30.56 13.88 -5.17
N ARG A 300 -30.93 14.87 -5.99
CA ARG A 300 -32.35 15.12 -6.34
C ARG A 300 -32.92 13.99 -7.18
N TYR A 301 -32.16 13.48 -8.16
CA TYR A 301 -32.58 12.38 -9.01
C TYR A 301 -32.80 11.09 -8.23
N ALA A 302 -31.94 10.81 -7.24
CA ALA A 302 -32.07 9.65 -6.35
C ALA A 302 -33.29 9.71 -5.41
N GLY A 303 -34.10 10.78 -5.47
CA GLY A 303 -35.32 10.93 -4.69
C GLY A 303 -35.10 11.47 -3.28
N THR A 304 -33.97 12.15 -3.01
CA THR A 304 -33.73 12.78 -1.70
C THR A 304 -34.58 14.04 -1.56
N PRO A 305 -35.54 14.13 -0.62
CA PRO A 305 -36.44 15.29 -0.50
C PRO A 305 -35.72 16.58 -0.08
N SER A 306 -34.66 16.46 0.71
CA SER A 306 -33.84 17.59 1.18
C SER A 306 -32.37 17.15 1.27
N PRO A 307 -31.61 17.21 0.16
CA PRO A 307 -30.18 16.91 0.19
C PRO A 307 -29.45 17.84 1.15
N TYR A 308 -28.62 17.27 2.03
CA TYR A 308 -27.83 18.04 2.97
C TYR A 308 -26.58 18.59 2.27
N GLN A 309 -26.55 19.89 2.04
CA GLN A 309 -25.37 20.56 1.50
C GLN A 309 -24.36 20.82 2.62
N LEU A 310 -23.22 20.13 2.57
CA LEU A 310 -22.18 20.23 3.59
C LEU A 310 -21.49 21.62 3.49
N PRO A 311 -21.55 22.46 4.54
CA PRO A 311 -20.92 23.77 4.52
C PRO A 311 -19.39 23.67 4.62
N PHE A 312 -18.71 24.76 4.27
CA PHE A 312 -17.30 24.97 4.60
C PHE A 312 -17.11 25.15 6.11
N LEU A 313 -15.90 24.86 6.60
CA LEU A 313 -15.55 25.13 7.99
C LEU A 313 -15.56 26.64 8.26
N THR A 314 -16.01 27.00 9.47
CA THR A 314 -15.84 28.37 9.96
C THR A 314 -14.35 28.69 10.15
N GLN A 315 -14.05 29.99 10.32
CA GLN A 315 -12.68 30.45 10.62
C GLN A 315 -12.10 29.74 11.85
N ASP A 316 -12.90 29.59 12.90
CA ASP A 316 -12.48 28.97 14.15
C ASP A 316 -12.34 27.46 14.02
N GLN A 317 -13.25 26.78 13.33
CA GLN A 317 -13.13 25.35 13.04
C GLN A 317 -11.90 25.05 12.16
N SER A 318 -11.62 25.91 11.18
CA SER A 318 -10.43 25.80 10.33
C SER A 318 -9.16 25.99 11.13
N TRP A 319 -9.15 26.96 12.06
CA TRP A 319 -8.02 27.19 12.95
C TRP A 319 -7.80 26.05 13.94
N GLU A 320 -8.88 25.52 14.53
CA GLU A 320 -8.81 24.38 15.43
C GLU A 320 -8.24 23.15 14.72
N LEU A 321 -8.74 22.85 13.51
CA LEU A 321 -8.25 21.73 12.70
C LEU A 321 -6.77 21.92 12.31
N PHE A 322 -6.38 23.15 11.92
CA PHE A 322 -4.99 23.48 11.64
C PHE A 322 -4.10 23.26 12.87
N CYS A 323 -4.52 23.73 14.05
CA CYS A 323 -3.75 23.60 15.28
C CYS A 323 -3.57 22.12 15.68
N LYS A 324 -4.63 21.31 15.59
CA LYS A 324 -4.54 19.87 15.85
C LYS A 324 -3.49 19.20 14.95
N LYS A 325 -3.40 19.61 13.68
CA LYS A 325 -2.41 19.07 12.73
C LYS A 325 -0.99 19.58 12.97
N VAL A 326 -0.80 20.87 13.26
CA VAL A 326 0.54 21.47 13.43
C VAL A 326 1.17 21.18 14.79
N PHE A 327 0.37 21.25 15.85
CA PHE A 327 0.84 21.15 17.24
C PHE A 327 0.56 19.79 17.88
N ARG A 328 -0.22 18.91 17.23
CA ARG A 328 -0.45 17.51 17.66
C ARG A 328 -0.93 17.39 19.12
N GLY A 329 -1.79 18.30 19.54
CA GLY A 329 -2.35 18.36 20.90
C GLY A 329 -1.64 19.35 21.85
N GLU A 330 -0.50 19.92 21.45
CA GLU A 330 0.10 21.06 22.14
C GLU A 330 -0.65 22.36 21.81
N GLU A 331 -0.59 23.35 22.71
CA GLU A 331 -1.18 24.67 22.46
C GLU A 331 -0.32 25.49 21.47
N CYS A 332 -1.00 26.30 20.65
CA CYS A 332 -0.32 27.24 19.76
C CYS A 332 0.27 28.40 20.58
N PRO A 333 1.56 28.75 20.39
CA PRO A 333 2.12 29.97 20.98
C PRO A 333 1.30 31.21 20.59
N SER A 334 0.93 32.02 21.56
CA SER A 334 0.06 33.20 21.38
C SER A 334 0.59 34.20 20.34
N GLU A 335 1.92 34.31 20.21
CA GLU A 335 2.59 35.16 19.20
C GLU A 335 2.35 34.70 17.76
N LEU A 336 2.14 33.40 17.54
CA LEU A 336 1.95 32.80 16.22
C LEU A 336 0.49 32.77 15.79
N GLU A 337 -0.45 32.79 16.74
CA GLU A 337 -1.87 32.65 16.47
C GLU A 337 -2.42 33.69 15.47
N PRO A 338 -2.17 35.01 15.63
CA PRO A 338 -2.68 36.00 14.67
C PRO A 338 -2.18 35.78 13.25
N LEU A 339 -0.89 35.42 13.12
CA LEU A 339 -0.26 35.15 11.83
C LEU A 339 -0.80 33.85 11.21
N GLY A 340 -0.93 32.79 12.02
CA GLY A 340 -1.48 31.51 11.60
C GLY A 340 -2.91 31.61 11.12
N ARG A 341 -3.79 32.25 11.90
CA ARG A 341 -5.19 32.50 11.50
C ARG A 341 -5.26 33.27 10.19
N SER A 342 -4.41 34.30 10.02
CA SER A 342 -4.33 35.05 8.77
C SER A 342 -3.93 34.19 7.57
N ILE A 343 -2.97 33.27 7.74
CA ILE A 343 -2.53 32.35 6.68
C ILE A 343 -3.65 31.36 6.33
N VAL A 344 -4.25 30.72 7.33
CA VAL A 344 -5.35 29.74 7.12
C VAL A 344 -6.54 30.41 6.43
N LYS A 345 -6.95 31.60 6.91
CA LYS A 345 -8.01 32.40 6.31
C LYS A 345 -7.74 32.71 4.83
N ALA A 346 -6.54 33.18 4.54
CA ALA A 346 -6.20 33.60 3.19
C ALA A 346 -6.04 32.40 2.24
N THR A 347 -5.58 31.27 2.75
CA THR A 347 -5.13 30.16 1.88
C THR A 347 -6.19 29.09 1.68
N CYS A 348 -6.97 28.74 2.71
CA CYS A 348 -7.76 27.50 2.70
C CYS A 348 -9.24 27.69 2.37
N GLY A 349 -9.79 28.90 2.41
CA GLY A 349 -11.20 29.17 2.11
C GLY A 349 -12.21 28.38 2.97
N GLY A 350 -11.80 27.83 4.12
CA GLY A 350 -12.63 26.95 4.96
C GLY A 350 -12.73 25.49 4.47
N LEU A 351 -11.96 25.06 3.47
CA LEU A 351 -11.95 23.67 3.00
C LEU A 351 -11.11 22.75 3.91
N PRO A 352 -11.69 21.71 4.56
CA PRO A 352 -10.96 20.80 5.45
C PRO A 352 -9.68 20.21 4.85
N LEU A 353 -9.75 19.68 3.61
CA LEU A 353 -8.58 19.07 2.96
C LEU A 353 -7.43 20.08 2.80
N ALA A 354 -7.73 21.31 2.37
CA ALA A 354 -6.76 22.39 2.25
C ALA A 354 -6.11 22.73 3.61
N VAL A 355 -6.91 22.81 4.67
CA VAL A 355 -6.44 23.06 6.04
C VAL A 355 -5.50 21.95 6.51
N VAL A 356 -5.86 20.69 6.27
CA VAL A 356 -5.05 19.53 6.68
C VAL A 356 -3.72 19.46 5.94
N ILE A 357 -3.71 19.69 4.61
CA ILE A 357 -2.47 19.71 3.83
C ILE A 357 -1.57 20.88 4.26
N LEU A 358 -2.15 22.07 4.48
CA LEU A 358 -1.41 23.22 4.98
C LEU A 358 -0.85 22.94 6.38
N GLY A 359 -1.63 22.33 7.26
CA GLY A 359 -1.19 21.92 8.60
C GLY A 359 -0.04 20.91 8.55
N GLY A 360 -0.13 19.90 7.67
CA GLY A 360 0.93 18.91 7.45
C GLY A 360 2.23 19.54 6.94
N LEU A 361 2.15 20.57 6.09
CA LEU A 361 3.31 21.35 5.66
C LEU A 361 3.94 22.13 6.83
N PHE A 362 3.13 22.87 7.59
CA PHE A 362 3.60 23.70 8.71
C PHE A 362 4.10 22.87 9.89
N ALA A 363 3.61 21.64 10.09
CA ALA A 363 4.11 20.71 11.09
C ALA A 363 5.60 20.38 10.91
N LYS A 364 6.14 20.50 9.70
CA LYS A 364 7.56 20.28 9.36
C LYS A 364 8.38 21.56 9.29
N LYS A 365 7.79 22.72 9.59
CA LYS A 365 8.48 24.01 9.60
C LYS A 365 8.80 24.43 11.03
N GLU A 366 9.80 25.30 11.14
CA GLU A 366 10.09 25.98 12.39
C GLU A 366 8.86 26.78 12.83
N LYS A 367 8.46 26.61 14.10
CA LYS A 367 7.32 27.31 14.70
C LYS A 367 7.77 28.71 15.14
N SER A 368 8.12 29.56 14.18
CA SER A 368 8.59 30.93 14.43
C SER A 368 7.95 31.94 13.50
N GLN A 369 7.80 33.18 13.99
CA GLN A 369 7.14 34.26 13.25
C GLN A 369 7.86 34.57 11.94
N ARG A 370 9.20 34.48 11.94
CA ARG A 370 10.05 34.65 10.74
C ARG A 370 9.70 33.64 9.66
N GLU A 371 9.64 32.35 10.01
CA GLU A 371 9.39 31.30 9.03
C GLU A 371 7.96 31.34 8.50
N TRP A 372 6.98 31.57 9.36
CA TRP A 372 5.58 31.67 8.96
C TRP A 372 5.32 32.91 8.08
N SER A 373 5.99 34.02 8.38
CA SER A 373 5.93 35.23 7.54
C SER A 373 6.56 35.01 6.17
N ARG A 374 7.66 34.24 6.11
CA ARG A 374 8.30 33.84 4.86
C ARG A 374 7.35 32.98 4.01
N MET A 375 6.70 31.99 4.62
CA MET A 375 5.72 31.14 3.94
C MET A 375 4.52 31.95 3.43
N LYS A 376 4.02 32.91 4.22
CA LYS A 376 2.94 33.83 3.82
C LYS A 376 3.31 34.71 2.62
N LYS A 377 4.59 35.12 2.50
CA LYS A 377 5.10 35.90 1.36
C LYS A 377 5.36 35.04 0.11
N MET A 378 5.49 33.73 0.27
CA MET A 378 5.74 32.82 -0.86
C MET A 378 4.47 32.48 -1.65
N SER A 379 3.29 32.61 -1.03
CA SER A 379 2.00 32.53 -1.70
C SER A 379 1.72 33.82 -2.50
N TRP A 380 0.83 33.72 -3.50
CA TRP A 380 0.19 34.81 -4.27
C TRP A 380 0.94 35.32 -5.52
N ASN A 381 0.69 34.65 -6.64
CA ASN A 381 0.32 35.27 -7.92
C ASN A 381 -0.81 34.41 -8.48
N SER A 382 -2.03 34.56 -7.95
CA SER A 382 -3.21 33.90 -8.50
C SER A 382 -3.45 34.40 -9.92
N THR A 383 -3.07 33.60 -10.91
CA THR A 383 -3.78 33.67 -12.19
C THR A 383 -5.17 33.11 -11.94
N ALA A 384 -6.20 33.86 -12.33
CA ALA A 384 -7.62 33.66 -12.00
C ALA A 384 -8.28 32.34 -12.47
N ASP A 385 -7.48 31.32 -12.82
CA ASP A 385 -7.91 30.19 -13.66
C ASP A 385 -7.62 28.81 -13.05
N LYS A 386 -7.18 28.72 -11.77
CA LYS A 386 -6.98 27.44 -11.06
C LYS A 386 -7.53 27.47 -9.64
N SER A 387 -8.09 26.33 -9.21
CA SER A 387 -8.69 26.18 -7.88
C SER A 387 -7.67 26.39 -6.76
N GLU A 388 -8.07 27.13 -5.71
CA GLU A 388 -7.25 27.47 -4.54
C GLU A 388 -6.57 26.26 -3.88
N VAL A 389 -7.18 25.07 -3.99
CA VAL A 389 -6.65 23.80 -3.46
C VAL A 389 -5.41 23.32 -4.20
N MET A 390 -5.36 23.48 -5.52
CA MET A 390 -4.23 23.03 -6.34
C MET A 390 -2.96 23.84 -6.05
N ASP A 391 -3.11 25.10 -5.66
CA ASP A 391 -1.99 25.95 -5.27
C ASP A 391 -1.38 25.50 -3.94
N ILE A 392 -2.20 25.08 -2.97
CA ILE A 392 -1.73 24.51 -1.70
C ILE A 392 -1.03 23.17 -1.94
N LEU A 393 -1.62 22.32 -2.80
CA LEU A 393 -1.04 21.04 -3.17
C LEU A 393 0.33 21.23 -3.82
N ARG A 394 0.43 22.17 -4.77
CA ARG A 394 1.70 22.54 -5.39
C ARG A 394 2.68 23.08 -4.37
N LEU A 395 2.26 23.94 -3.45
CA LEU A 395 3.12 24.45 -2.38
C LEU A 395 3.67 23.32 -1.49
N SER A 396 2.82 22.38 -1.09
CA SER A 396 3.21 21.22 -0.29
C SER A 396 4.20 20.34 -1.04
N TYR A 397 3.94 20.06 -2.32
CA TYR A 397 4.82 19.30 -3.20
C TYR A 397 6.17 20.00 -3.44
N ASP A 398 6.17 21.31 -3.67
CA ASP A 398 7.40 22.08 -3.90
C ASP A 398 8.31 22.07 -2.67
N ASN A 399 7.71 22.05 -1.47
CA ASN A 399 8.39 21.95 -0.18
C ASN A 399 8.72 20.50 0.26
N LEU A 400 8.47 19.49 -0.58
CA LEU A 400 8.97 18.13 -0.33
C LEU A 400 10.48 18.06 -0.59
N PRO A 401 11.23 17.29 0.22
CA PRO A 401 12.57 16.86 -0.13
C PRO A 401 12.62 16.28 -1.55
N PRO A 402 13.64 16.59 -2.37
CA PRO A 402 13.75 16.11 -3.75
C PRO A 402 13.61 14.60 -3.92
N THR A 403 14.04 13.84 -2.92
CA THR A 403 13.96 12.37 -2.85
C THR A 403 12.56 11.83 -2.65
N LEU A 404 11.66 12.57 -1.98
CA LEU A 404 10.28 12.16 -1.73
C LEU A 404 9.34 12.52 -2.89
N LYS A 405 9.69 13.50 -3.71
CA LYS A 405 8.90 13.92 -4.88
C LYS A 405 8.53 12.74 -5.81
N PRO A 406 9.49 11.90 -6.29
CA PRO A 406 9.14 10.75 -7.12
C PRO A 406 8.29 9.70 -6.36
N CYS A 407 8.53 9.48 -5.07
CA CYS A 407 7.73 8.58 -4.24
C CYS A 407 6.28 9.01 -4.13
N PHE A 408 6.03 10.31 -3.93
CA PHE A 408 4.68 10.88 -3.89
C PHE A 408 3.98 10.79 -5.25
N LEU A 409 4.64 11.21 -6.33
CA LEU A 409 4.06 11.13 -7.67
C LEU A 409 3.76 9.70 -8.11
N TYR A 410 4.49 8.71 -7.57
CA TYR A 410 4.24 7.30 -7.82
C TYR A 410 2.82 6.84 -7.46
N PHE A 411 2.19 7.48 -6.48
CA PHE A 411 0.82 7.16 -6.09
C PHE A 411 -0.20 7.46 -7.20
N GLY A 412 0.11 8.37 -8.13
CA GLY A 412 -0.75 8.67 -9.29
C GLY A 412 -0.99 7.46 -10.21
N ILE A 413 -0.16 6.41 -10.10
CA ILE A 413 -0.26 5.18 -10.90
C ILE A 413 -1.48 4.35 -10.51
N TYR A 414 -1.93 4.41 -9.26
CA TYR A 414 -3.01 3.58 -8.78
C TYR A 414 -4.38 4.11 -9.26
N PRO A 415 -5.42 3.26 -9.37
CA PRO A 415 -6.81 3.71 -9.58
C PRO A 415 -7.30 4.62 -8.45
N GLU A 416 -8.43 5.26 -8.69
CA GLU A 416 -9.14 6.01 -7.63
C GLU A 416 -9.53 5.06 -6.49
N ASP A 417 -9.49 5.55 -5.25
CA ASP A 417 -9.78 4.79 -4.03
C ASP A 417 -9.02 3.48 -3.79
N HIS A 418 -7.94 3.23 -4.53
CA HIS A 418 -7.21 1.98 -4.40
C HIS A 418 -6.46 1.89 -3.06
N GLU A 419 -6.72 0.84 -2.30
CA GLU A 419 -5.95 0.51 -1.09
C GLU A 419 -4.56 -0.02 -1.45
N ILE A 420 -3.51 0.63 -0.95
CA ILE A 420 -2.13 0.33 -1.33
C ILE A 420 -1.39 -0.31 -0.15
N SER A 421 -0.79 -1.47 -0.40
CA SER A 421 0.10 -2.12 0.56
C SER A 421 1.39 -1.32 0.72
N ALA A 422 1.66 -0.82 1.93
CA ALA A 422 2.87 -0.06 2.24
C ALA A 422 4.16 -0.82 1.87
N ARG A 423 4.20 -2.12 2.16
CA ARG A 423 5.35 -2.98 1.82
C ARG A 423 5.52 -3.19 0.32
N GLU A 424 4.44 -3.14 -0.45
CA GLU A 424 4.51 -3.29 -1.90
C GLU A 424 5.03 -1.99 -2.52
N VAL A 425 4.47 -0.84 -2.18
CA VAL A 425 4.89 0.45 -2.74
C VAL A 425 6.35 0.77 -2.41
N ILE A 426 6.82 0.43 -1.21
CA ILE A 426 8.24 0.59 -0.83
C ILE A 426 9.16 -0.28 -1.71
N ARG A 427 8.77 -1.53 -2.00
CA ARG A 427 9.56 -2.40 -2.90
C ARG A 427 9.58 -1.87 -4.32
N LEU A 428 8.46 -1.31 -4.77
CA LEU A 428 8.38 -0.66 -6.08
C LEU A 428 9.32 0.55 -6.12
N TRP A 429 9.34 1.41 -5.10
CA TRP A 429 10.31 2.50 -5.00
C TRP A 429 11.77 2.01 -5.02
N GLY A 430 12.07 0.88 -4.36
CA GLY A 430 13.38 0.24 -4.44
C GLY A 430 13.74 -0.23 -5.85
N ALA A 431 12.81 -0.90 -6.53
CA ALA A 431 13.00 -1.38 -7.91
C ALA A 431 13.14 -0.25 -8.93
N GLU A 432 12.45 0.88 -8.70
CA GLU A 432 12.58 2.12 -9.48
C GLU A 432 13.94 2.80 -9.26
N GLY A 433 14.51 2.65 -8.06
CA GLY A 433 15.74 3.32 -7.63
C GLY A 433 15.53 4.62 -6.89
N PHE A 434 14.36 4.84 -6.28
CA PHE A 434 14.05 6.07 -5.53
C PHE A 434 14.65 6.09 -4.12
N LEU A 435 14.97 4.91 -3.58
CA LEU A 435 15.51 4.76 -2.24
C LEU A 435 17.03 4.98 -2.26
N GLN A 436 17.50 5.98 -1.52
CA GLN A 436 18.92 6.29 -1.43
C GLN A 436 19.65 5.22 -0.61
N SER A 437 20.83 4.83 -1.06
CA SER A 437 21.68 3.91 -0.31
C SER A 437 22.31 4.63 0.89
N GLN A 438 22.20 4.01 2.07
CA GLN A 438 22.77 4.48 3.33
C GLN A 438 23.70 3.37 3.84
N GLU A 439 24.88 3.71 4.37
CA GLU A 439 25.92 2.72 4.74
C GLU A 439 25.45 1.71 5.81
N ASN A 440 24.36 1.99 6.54
CA ASN A 440 23.87 1.16 7.65
C ASN A 440 22.34 0.93 7.66
N ALA A 441 21.62 1.20 6.56
CA ALA A 441 20.17 1.00 6.52
C ALA A 441 19.74 0.15 5.32
N GLU A 442 18.84 -0.80 5.55
CA GLU A 442 18.24 -1.57 4.46
C GLU A 442 17.28 -0.67 3.66
N PRO A 443 17.13 -0.88 2.33
CA PRO A 443 16.25 -0.04 1.50
C PRO A 443 14.83 0.07 2.04
N GLU A 444 14.29 -1.01 2.58
CA GLU A 444 12.93 -1.02 3.14
C GLU A 444 12.77 -0.15 4.39
N GLU A 445 13.82 0.04 5.20
CA GLU A 445 13.80 0.95 6.35
C GLU A 445 13.77 2.41 5.88
N VAL A 446 14.58 2.73 4.87
CA VAL A 446 14.55 4.04 4.19
C VAL A 446 13.17 4.29 3.58
N GLY A 447 12.56 3.26 2.99
CA GLY A 447 11.23 3.34 2.40
C GLY A 447 10.11 3.52 3.42
N ASP A 448 10.16 2.81 4.56
CA ASP A 448 9.20 2.99 5.66
C ASP A 448 9.28 4.45 6.17
N PHE A 449 10.49 5.00 6.33
CA PHE A 449 10.70 6.41 6.69
C PHE A 449 10.14 7.39 5.65
N TYR A 450 10.37 7.14 4.35
CA TYR A 450 9.84 7.99 3.28
C TYR A 450 8.31 8.02 3.27
N LEU A 451 7.68 6.85 3.43
CA LEU A 451 6.22 6.76 3.51
C LEU A 451 5.70 7.50 4.75
N ASP A 452 6.38 7.33 5.88
CA ASP A 452 6.09 8.01 7.13
C ASP A 452 6.15 9.54 6.97
N GLU A 453 7.15 10.09 6.28
CA GLU A 453 7.24 11.54 5.98
C GLU A 453 6.07 12.04 5.12
N LEU A 454 5.61 11.25 4.15
CA LEU A 454 4.45 11.61 3.31
C LEU A 454 3.14 11.60 4.12
N VAL A 455 2.99 10.63 5.03
CA VAL A 455 1.87 10.55 5.97
C VAL A 455 1.86 11.73 6.93
N ASP A 456 3.02 12.08 7.51
CA ASP A 456 3.15 13.22 8.42
C ASP A 456 2.79 14.56 7.78
N ARG A 457 2.97 14.68 6.46
CA ARG A 457 2.61 15.86 5.65
C ARG A 457 1.18 15.82 5.14
N SER A 458 0.41 14.79 5.52
CA SER A 458 -0.97 14.55 5.10
C SER A 458 -1.16 14.43 3.58
N LEU A 459 -0.11 14.00 2.87
CA LEU A 459 -0.17 13.69 1.43
C LEU A 459 -0.59 12.25 1.17
N VAL A 460 -0.49 11.38 2.18
CA VAL A 460 -0.89 9.97 2.15
C VAL A 460 -1.65 9.68 3.44
N GLN A 461 -2.78 8.98 3.34
CA GLN A 461 -3.63 8.60 4.47
C GLN A 461 -3.35 7.16 4.88
N VAL A 462 -3.38 6.87 6.18
CA VAL A 462 -3.20 5.50 6.70
C VAL A 462 -4.56 4.86 6.94
N THR A 463 -4.95 3.94 6.08
CA THR A 463 -6.19 3.18 6.24
C THR A 463 -6.06 2.11 7.33
N ARG A 464 -4.90 1.45 7.40
CA ARG A 464 -4.65 0.38 8.39
C ARG A 464 -3.21 0.38 8.87
N ARG A 465 -3.03 0.21 10.18
CA ARG A 465 -1.73 -0.01 10.80
C ARG A 465 -1.42 -1.50 10.98
N ARG A 466 -0.13 -1.80 11.00
CA ARG A 466 0.42 -3.08 11.42
C ARG A 466 0.34 -3.15 12.94
N THR A 467 0.42 -4.37 13.47
CA THR A 467 0.48 -4.59 14.93
C THR A 467 1.74 -4.01 15.59
N ASP A 468 2.76 -3.66 14.81
CA ASP A 468 3.97 -2.98 15.28
C ASP A 468 3.85 -1.44 15.22
N GLY A 469 2.67 -0.90 14.88
CA GLY A 469 2.39 0.54 14.73
C GLY A 469 2.74 1.11 13.35
N GLY A 470 3.52 0.39 12.53
CA GLY A 470 3.89 0.84 11.19
C GLY A 470 2.71 0.83 10.21
N VAL A 471 2.83 1.53 9.09
CA VAL A 471 1.78 1.54 8.05
C VAL A 471 1.63 0.14 7.44
N LYS A 472 0.39 -0.37 7.34
CA LYS A 472 0.05 -1.63 6.65
C LYS A 472 -0.55 -1.35 5.28
N ILE A 473 -1.60 -0.54 5.29
CA ILE A 473 -2.35 -0.11 4.09
C ILE A 473 -2.47 1.41 4.15
N CYS A 474 -2.23 2.05 3.02
CA CYS A 474 -2.37 3.49 2.83
C CYS A 474 -3.15 3.80 1.55
N GLN A 475 -3.64 5.02 1.45
CA GLN A 475 -4.40 5.53 0.31
C GLN A 475 -4.05 7.01 0.07
N VAL A 476 -4.26 7.50 -1.14
CA VAL A 476 -4.13 8.92 -1.48
C VAL A 476 -5.51 9.44 -1.88
N HIS A 477 -5.90 10.59 -1.33
CA HIS A 477 -7.16 11.24 -1.68
C HIS A 477 -7.18 11.62 -3.17
N ASP A 478 -8.33 11.53 -3.83
CA ASP A 478 -8.48 11.76 -5.27
C ASP A 478 -7.92 13.10 -5.76
N VAL A 479 -8.11 14.20 -5.00
CA VAL A 479 -7.55 15.51 -5.39
C VAL A 479 -6.01 15.51 -5.37
N LEU A 480 -5.39 14.81 -4.40
CA LEU A 480 -3.93 14.62 -4.34
C LEU A 480 -3.46 13.72 -5.50
N ARG A 481 -4.24 12.69 -5.83
CA ARG A 481 -3.97 11.81 -6.97
C ARG A 481 -4.06 12.55 -8.30
N ASP A 482 -5.08 13.37 -8.49
CA ASP A 482 -5.26 14.20 -9.68
C ASP A 482 -4.13 15.23 -9.81
N PHE A 483 -3.66 15.78 -8.70
CA PHE A 483 -2.43 16.58 -8.69
C PHE A 483 -1.23 15.77 -9.22
N CYS A 484 -1.00 14.55 -8.72
CA CYS A 484 0.08 13.67 -9.22
C CYS A 484 -0.04 13.39 -10.73
N ILE A 485 -1.25 13.16 -11.22
CA ILE A 485 -1.52 12.93 -12.65
C ILE A 485 -1.30 14.22 -13.46
N SER A 486 -1.71 15.37 -12.95
CA SER A 486 -1.55 16.66 -13.64
C SER A 486 -0.08 17.04 -13.84
N GLU A 487 0.80 16.63 -12.91
CA GLU A 487 2.24 16.80 -13.01
C GLU A 487 2.88 15.88 -14.10
N ARG A 488 2.09 15.04 -14.80
CA ARG A 488 2.58 14.31 -15.98
C ARG A 488 3.16 15.24 -17.06
N LYS A 489 2.49 16.37 -17.31
CA LYS A 489 2.82 17.29 -18.42
C LYS A 489 4.15 18.02 -18.20
N SER A 490 4.50 18.31 -16.95
CA SER A 490 5.74 19.02 -16.61
C SER A 490 6.96 18.10 -16.60
N CYS A 491 6.74 16.79 -16.38
CA CYS A 491 7.82 15.89 -16.00
C CYS A 491 8.00 14.59 -16.79
N LYS A 492 7.09 14.21 -17.70
CA LYS A 492 7.13 12.91 -18.43
C LYS A 492 7.31 11.71 -17.49
N PHE A 493 6.93 11.86 -16.22
CA PHE A 493 7.24 10.93 -15.15
C PHE A 493 6.42 9.64 -15.24
N MET A 494 5.15 9.79 -15.61
CA MET A 494 4.20 8.71 -15.77
C MET A 494 3.08 9.10 -16.74
N ASP A 495 2.35 8.13 -17.25
CA ASP A 495 1.08 8.32 -17.92
C ASP A 495 0.03 7.30 -17.45
N VAL A 496 -1.24 7.72 -17.42
CA VAL A 496 -2.38 6.90 -17.02
C VAL A 496 -3.31 6.73 -18.20
N CYS A 497 -3.49 5.49 -18.60
CA CYS A 497 -4.28 5.08 -19.74
C CYS A 497 -5.65 4.59 -19.25
N ARG A 498 -6.71 5.36 -19.54
CA ARG A 498 -8.11 5.01 -19.24
C ARG A 498 -8.94 4.69 -20.49
N GLU A 499 -8.53 5.22 -21.65
CA GLU A 499 -9.27 5.11 -22.92
C GLU A 499 -8.47 4.36 -24.00
N SER A 500 -9.06 4.16 -25.17
CA SER A 500 -8.53 3.34 -26.28
C SER A 500 -7.50 4.02 -27.17
N ASN A 501 -7.29 5.33 -27.07
CA ASN A 501 -6.52 6.07 -28.08
C ASN A 501 -5.00 6.10 -27.79
N ILE A 502 -4.37 4.94 -27.99
CA ILE A 502 -2.97 4.63 -27.68
C ILE A 502 -1.96 5.37 -28.55
N ASP A 503 -2.34 5.78 -29.76
CA ASP A 503 -1.43 6.42 -30.71
C ASP A 503 -0.82 7.72 -30.17
N THR A 504 -1.55 8.43 -29.32
CA THR A 504 -1.03 9.62 -28.61
C THR A 504 0.15 9.31 -27.67
N TRP A 505 0.27 8.09 -27.14
CA TRP A 505 1.29 7.75 -26.14
C TRP A 505 2.64 7.42 -26.73
N SER A 506 2.63 6.89 -27.94
CA SER A 506 3.85 6.63 -28.70
C SER A 506 4.69 7.90 -28.91
N ASP A 507 4.04 9.07 -28.97
CA ASP A 507 4.69 10.37 -29.10
C ASP A 507 5.15 10.92 -27.73
N THR A 508 4.51 10.48 -26.62
CA THR A 508 4.87 10.90 -25.25
C THR A 508 5.98 10.06 -24.59
N ASN A 509 6.13 8.78 -24.96
CA ASN A 509 7.14 7.83 -24.46
C ASN A 509 7.36 7.92 -22.91
N PRO A 510 6.31 7.69 -22.10
CA PRO A 510 6.36 7.90 -20.66
C PRO A 510 7.30 6.91 -19.97
N ARG A 511 8.01 7.38 -18.93
CA ARG A 511 8.88 6.50 -18.11
C ARG A 511 8.09 5.42 -17.37
N ARG A 512 6.82 5.66 -17.04
CA ARG A 512 5.95 4.73 -16.29
C ARG A 512 4.56 4.77 -16.89
N LEU A 513 3.94 3.61 -17.05
CA LEU A 513 2.62 3.49 -17.65
C LEU A 513 1.68 2.78 -16.69
N SER A 514 0.50 3.34 -16.48
CA SER A 514 -0.60 2.69 -15.75
C SER A 514 -1.73 2.40 -16.72
N LEU A 515 -2.09 1.13 -16.86
CA LEU A 515 -3.19 0.67 -17.72
C LEU A 515 -4.41 0.41 -16.85
N GLN A 516 -5.42 1.26 -16.96
CA GLN A 516 -6.65 1.23 -16.18
C GLN A 516 -7.86 1.13 -17.13
N TRP A 517 -7.96 0.03 -17.89
CA TRP A 517 -9.04 -0.17 -18.87
C TRP A 517 -10.26 -0.85 -18.27
N GLN A 518 -11.44 -0.30 -18.57
CA GLN A 518 -12.75 -0.87 -18.25
C GLN A 518 -13.07 -2.13 -19.08
N ARG A 519 -13.89 -3.01 -18.50
CA ARG A 519 -14.30 -4.30 -19.08
C ARG A 519 -15.16 -4.17 -20.34
N ASP A 520 -15.95 -3.09 -20.47
CA ASP A 520 -16.95 -2.89 -21.54
C ASP A 520 -16.64 -1.74 -22.52
N SER A 521 -15.45 -1.17 -22.44
CA SER A 521 -15.00 -0.18 -23.42
C SER A 521 -15.00 -0.82 -24.82
N ASN A 522 -15.76 -0.26 -25.78
CA ASN A 522 -15.75 -0.65 -27.19
C ASN A 522 -14.40 -0.27 -27.81
N ILE A 523 -13.38 -1.06 -27.51
CA ILE A 523 -12.03 -0.87 -28.03
C ILE A 523 -11.95 -1.66 -29.33
N SER A 524 -12.15 -0.98 -30.45
CA SER A 524 -11.69 -1.48 -31.74
C SER A 524 -10.17 -1.63 -31.69
N ALA A 525 -9.67 -2.76 -32.21
CA ALA A 525 -8.28 -3.20 -32.25
C ALA A 525 -7.21 -2.15 -31.89
N MET A 526 -6.60 -2.27 -30.70
CA MET A 526 -5.37 -1.54 -30.38
C MET A 526 -4.19 -2.19 -31.12
N SER A 527 -3.55 -1.46 -32.03
CA SER A 527 -2.21 -1.82 -32.49
C SER A 527 -1.19 -1.04 -31.66
N PHE A 528 -0.30 -1.76 -30.99
CA PHE A 528 0.94 -1.15 -30.52
C PHE A 528 1.86 -1.18 -31.72
N ASP A 529 1.90 -0.18 -32.60
CA ASP A 529 2.80 -0.22 -33.77
C ASP A 529 4.16 0.40 -33.46
N LYS A 530 4.20 1.41 -32.59
CA LYS A 530 5.43 2.12 -32.20
C LYS A 530 6.13 1.47 -30.99
N SER A 531 7.45 1.61 -30.92
CA SER A 531 8.28 1.13 -29.81
C SER A 531 8.20 2.09 -28.62
N MET A 532 8.31 1.58 -27.38
CA MET A 532 8.39 2.41 -26.16
C MET A 532 9.75 2.19 -25.48
N PRO A 533 10.84 2.73 -26.05
CA PRO A 533 12.19 2.40 -25.62
C PRO A 533 12.53 2.94 -24.23
N SER A 534 11.87 4.01 -23.76
CA SER A 534 12.20 4.67 -22.50
C SER A 534 11.33 4.22 -21.33
N THR A 535 10.29 3.41 -21.57
CA THR A 535 9.39 2.94 -20.51
C THR A 535 10.12 2.00 -19.56
N ARG A 536 10.12 2.36 -18.28
CA ARG A 536 10.78 1.64 -17.19
C ARG A 536 9.81 0.82 -16.36
N SER A 537 8.53 1.17 -16.35
CA SER A 537 7.55 0.50 -15.50
C SER A 537 6.18 0.42 -16.13
N VAL A 538 5.50 -0.71 -15.95
CA VAL A 538 4.11 -0.88 -16.38
C VAL A 538 3.29 -1.53 -15.28
N PHE A 539 2.14 -0.94 -15.04
CA PHE A 539 1.12 -1.37 -14.09
C PHE A 539 -0.16 -1.74 -14.82
N ILE A 540 -0.68 -2.93 -14.56
CA ILE A 540 -1.79 -3.51 -15.32
C ILE A 540 -2.98 -3.71 -14.37
N PHE A 541 -3.93 -2.77 -14.42
CA PHE A 541 -5.21 -2.78 -13.72
C PHE A 541 -6.35 -3.11 -14.71
N THR A 542 -6.18 -4.17 -15.50
CA THR A 542 -7.16 -4.63 -16.48
C THR A 542 -7.18 -6.16 -16.58
N TRP A 543 -8.21 -6.70 -17.24
CA TRP A 543 -8.43 -8.13 -17.49
C TRP A 543 -8.34 -8.48 -18.99
N ARG A 544 -7.95 -7.51 -19.85
CA ARG A 544 -7.93 -7.65 -21.31
C ARG A 544 -6.56 -8.11 -21.83
N LEU A 545 -6.38 -9.43 -21.90
CA LEU A 545 -5.07 -10.10 -21.94
C LEU A 545 -4.32 -10.03 -23.28
N HIS A 546 -5.03 -9.97 -24.40
CA HIS A 546 -4.39 -10.06 -25.73
C HIS A 546 -3.50 -8.85 -26.03
N TYR A 547 -3.97 -7.64 -25.71
CA TYR A 547 -3.27 -6.38 -25.95
C TYR A 547 -2.04 -6.19 -25.06
N VAL A 548 -2.12 -6.67 -23.80
CA VAL A 548 -1.04 -6.50 -22.83
C VAL A 548 0.23 -7.24 -23.28
N ASN A 549 0.10 -8.42 -23.90
CA ASN A 549 1.27 -9.19 -24.36
C ASN A 549 2.03 -8.48 -25.49
N ASP A 550 1.32 -7.80 -26.41
CA ASP A 550 1.96 -7.05 -27.49
C ASP A 550 2.68 -5.80 -27.00
N LEU A 551 2.11 -5.11 -26.01
CA LEU A 551 2.79 -4.03 -25.31
C LEU A 551 4.06 -4.53 -24.60
N VAL A 552 3.95 -5.62 -23.84
CA VAL A 552 5.07 -6.17 -23.04
C VAL A 552 6.26 -6.52 -23.92
N LYS A 553 6.06 -7.00 -25.16
CA LYS A 553 7.15 -7.25 -26.13
C LYS A 553 8.00 -6.01 -26.42
N ARG A 554 7.47 -4.80 -26.20
CA ARG A 554 8.09 -3.50 -26.55
C ARG A 554 8.82 -2.85 -25.38
N LEU A 555 8.64 -3.34 -24.16
CA LEU A 555 9.17 -2.76 -22.91
C LEU A 555 10.57 -3.29 -22.55
N MET A 556 11.52 -3.17 -23.47
CA MET A 556 12.84 -3.82 -23.34
C MET A 556 13.68 -3.27 -22.18
N LEU A 557 13.43 -2.04 -21.75
CA LEU A 557 14.16 -1.36 -20.68
C LEU A 557 13.42 -1.35 -19.32
N ALA A 558 12.33 -2.14 -19.20
CA ALA A 558 11.53 -2.21 -17.99
C ALA A 558 12.30 -2.78 -16.79
N ARG A 559 12.09 -2.15 -15.63
CA ARG A 559 12.51 -2.55 -14.29
C ARG A 559 11.36 -3.13 -13.47
N VAL A 560 10.15 -2.64 -13.72
CA VAL A 560 8.94 -3.03 -12.97
C VAL A 560 7.87 -3.50 -13.94
N ILE A 561 7.37 -4.71 -13.71
CA ILE A 561 6.11 -5.17 -14.27
C ILE A 561 5.23 -5.60 -13.11
N HIS A 562 4.09 -4.93 -12.97
CA HIS A 562 3.13 -5.21 -11.92
C HIS A 562 1.77 -5.53 -12.55
N GLY A 563 1.42 -6.81 -12.55
CA GLY A 563 0.09 -7.30 -12.89
C GLY A 563 -0.74 -7.53 -11.62
N PHE A 564 -1.94 -6.95 -11.57
CA PHE A 564 -2.86 -7.18 -10.46
C PHE A 564 -3.56 -8.52 -10.59
N ASP A 565 -4.17 -8.83 -11.75
CA ASP A 565 -4.88 -10.11 -11.97
C ASP A 565 -4.85 -10.63 -13.43
N SER A 566 -3.92 -10.15 -14.27
CA SER A 566 -3.83 -10.53 -15.68
C SER A 566 -2.79 -11.63 -15.93
N PRO A 567 -3.14 -12.78 -16.56
CA PRO A 567 -2.16 -13.70 -17.09
C PRO A 567 -1.33 -13.08 -18.22
N LEU A 568 -0.02 -13.15 -18.09
CA LEU A 568 0.95 -12.66 -19.07
C LEU A 568 1.63 -13.82 -19.78
N ASP A 569 2.03 -13.63 -21.04
CA ASP A 569 2.93 -14.57 -21.72
C ASP A 569 4.38 -14.35 -21.23
N PRO A 570 4.92 -15.27 -20.41
CA PRO A 570 6.25 -15.12 -19.84
C PRO A 570 7.39 -15.26 -20.87
N TYR A 571 7.13 -15.75 -22.10
CA TYR A 571 8.17 -15.88 -23.12
C TYR A 571 8.74 -14.53 -23.57
N HIS A 572 7.94 -13.46 -23.52
CA HIS A 572 8.41 -12.11 -23.89
C HIS A 572 9.32 -11.49 -22.83
N LEU A 573 9.19 -11.92 -21.57
CA LEU A 573 10.00 -11.43 -20.46
C LEU A 573 11.47 -11.81 -20.58
N LYS A 574 11.81 -12.87 -21.32
CA LYS A 574 13.19 -13.41 -21.44
C LYS A 574 14.26 -12.37 -21.83
N ARG A 575 13.85 -11.28 -22.49
CA ARG A 575 14.74 -10.24 -23.01
C ARG A 575 14.87 -9.02 -22.09
N MET A 576 14.07 -8.93 -21.04
CA MET A 576 14.00 -7.79 -20.11
C MET A 576 15.05 -7.91 -19.02
N ILE A 577 16.32 -7.79 -19.40
CA ILE A 577 17.42 -8.03 -18.47
C ILE A 577 17.50 -7.01 -17.33
N HIS A 578 16.83 -5.86 -17.46
CA HIS A 578 16.81 -4.77 -16.46
C HIS A 578 15.73 -4.94 -15.40
N LEU A 579 14.90 -5.97 -15.53
CA LEU A 579 13.78 -6.21 -14.62
C LEU A 579 14.26 -6.52 -13.20
N ARG A 580 13.72 -5.78 -12.23
CA ARG A 580 13.99 -5.90 -10.78
C ARG A 580 12.77 -6.34 -9.99
N TYR A 581 11.57 -5.95 -10.43
CA TYR A 581 10.29 -6.34 -9.83
C TYR A 581 9.37 -6.97 -10.87
N LEU A 582 8.87 -8.17 -10.57
CA LEU A 582 7.91 -8.87 -11.41
C LEU A 582 6.79 -9.43 -10.53
N LYS A 583 5.57 -8.91 -10.70
CA LYS A 583 4.36 -9.49 -10.14
C LYS A 583 3.43 -9.93 -11.27
N ILE A 584 3.16 -11.24 -11.37
CA ILE A 584 2.38 -11.81 -12.48
C ILE A 584 1.52 -12.99 -12.05
N ILE A 585 0.47 -13.24 -12.83
CA ILE A 585 -0.28 -14.49 -12.81
C ILE A 585 0.12 -15.28 -14.06
N VAL A 586 0.43 -16.57 -13.93
CA VAL A 586 0.77 -17.45 -15.07
C VAL A 586 0.34 -18.88 -14.78
N ALA A 587 -0.12 -19.63 -15.79
CA ALA A 587 -0.42 -21.05 -15.59
C ALA A 587 0.83 -21.85 -15.15
N SER A 588 1.97 -21.61 -15.80
CA SER A 588 3.27 -22.21 -15.47
C SER A 588 4.38 -21.18 -15.60
N LEU A 589 5.35 -21.23 -14.68
CA LEU A 589 6.49 -20.31 -14.70
C LEU A 589 7.63 -20.91 -15.55
N PRO A 590 7.89 -20.41 -16.77
CA PRO A 590 8.88 -21.02 -17.65
C PRO A 590 10.30 -20.75 -17.18
N ALA A 591 11.21 -21.61 -17.65
CA ALA A 591 12.65 -21.49 -17.42
C ALA A 591 13.26 -20.15 -17.89
N CYS A 592 12.60 -19.39 -18.77
CA CYS A 592 13.15 -18.15 -19.30
C CYS A 592 13.12 -16.99 -18.28
N VAL A 593 12.12 -16.95 -17.39
CA VAL A 593 12.06 -15.98 -16.27
C VAL A 593 13.22 -16.20 -15.31
N CYS A 594 13.71 -17.44 -15.21
CA CYS A 594 14.87 -17.79 -14.40
C CYS A 594 16.20 -17.23 -14.94
N ASN A 595 16.22 -16.60 -16.12
CA ASN A 595 17.38 -15.92 -16.70
C ASN A 595 17.38 -14.40 -16.44
N LEU A 596 16.42 -13.89 -15.67
CA LEU A 596 16.32 -12.49 -15.25
C LEU A 596 17.24 -12.22 -14.06
N TRP A 597 18.54 -12.30 -14.29
CA TRP A 597 19.63 -12.09 -13.32
C TRP A 597 19.57 -10.82 -12.45
N ASN A 598 18.87 -9.77 -12.86
CA ASN A 598 18.68 -8.53 -12.08
C ASN A 598 17.43 -8.53 -11.21
N LEU A 599 16.65 -9.60 -11.22
CA LEU A 599 15.38 -9.67 -10.50
C LEU A 599 15.62 -9.73 -8.99
N GLU A 600 15.03 -8.79 -8.26
CA GLU A 600 15.13 -8.65 -6.80
C GLU A 600 13.85 -9.11 -6.10
N THR A 601 12.69 -8.88 -6.72
CA THR A 601 11.38 -9.35 -6.24
C THR A 601 10.65 -10.10 -7.34
N LEU A 602 10.24 -11.33 -7.03
CA LEU A 602 9.38 -12.16 -7.87
C LEU A 602 8.15 -12.55 -7.06
N ASP A 603 6.98 -12.09 -7.49
CA ASP A 603 5.68 -12.40 -6.91
C ASP A 603 4.81 -13.09 -7.97
N VAL A 604 4.56 -14.38 -7.80
CA VAL A 604 3.90 -15.20 -8.82
C VAL A 604 2.73 -15.95 -8.21
N ASN A 605 1.59 -15.76 -8.84
CA ASN A 605 0.46 -16.67 -8.72
C ASN A 605 0.50 -17.64 -9.91
N TYR A 606 0.73 -18.93 -9.64
CA TYR A 606 0.76 -19.95 -10.69
C TYR A 606 0.02 -21.22 -10.29
N GLU A 607 -0.49 -21.93 -11.27
CA GLU A 607 -1.39 -23.05 -11.05
C GLU A 607 -0.65 -24.38 -10.94
N TYR A 608 0.32 -24.61 -11.83
CA TYR A 608 0.95 -25.92 -11.98
C TYR A 608 2.35 -25.96 -11.37
N THR A 609 3.38 -25.78 -12.21
CA THR A 609 4.77 -26.03 -11.83
C THR A 609 5.65 -24.80 -12.07
N ALA A 610 6.64 -24.63 -11.19
CA ALA A 610 7.72 -23.68 -11.36
C ALA A 610 9.02 -24.43 -11.71
N SER A 611 9.84 -23.86 -12.60
CA SER A 611 11.14 -24.44 -12.93
C SER A 611 12.11 -24.37 -11.74
N SER A 612 12.82 -25.46 -11.45
CA SER A 612 13.94 -25.49 -10.48
C SER A 612 15.06 -24.51 -10.80
N LYS A 613 15.12 -23.98 -12.03
CA LYS A 613 16.07 -22.93 -12.43
C LYS A 613 15.83 -21.60 -11.71
N ILE A 614 14.70 -21.39 -11.04
CA ILE A 614 14.39 -20.16 -10.28
C ILE A 614 15.47 -19.85 -9.23
N TRP A 615 16.08 -20.88 -8.67
CA TRP A 615 17.16 -20.78 -7.68
C TRP A 615 18.52 -20.32 -8.27
N LYS A 616 18.58 -20.06 -9.59
CA LYS A 616 19.75 -19.42 -10.23
C LYS A 616 19.75 -17.89 -10.08
N LEU A 617 18.62 -17.29 -9.67
CA LEU A 617 18.46 -15.84 -9.55
C LEU A 617 19.20 -15.29 -8.32
N LYS A 618 20.51 -15.06 -8.45
CA LYS A 618 21.37 -14.68 -7.31
C LYS A 618 21.07 -13.31 -6.71
N ARG A 619 20.49 -12.36 -7.45
CA ARG A 619 20.07 -11.04 -6.94
C ARG A 619 18.71 -11.05 -6.25
N LEU A 620 18.00 -12.19 -6.25
CA LEU A 620 16.66 -12.29 -5.71
C LEU A 620 16.67 -12.14 -4.19
N ARG A 621 15.94 -11.13 -3.69
CA ARG A 621 15.74 -10.84 -2.26
C ARG A 621 14.40 -11.36 -1.76
N ARG A 622 13.39 -11.37 -2.63
CA ARG A 622 12.01 -11.69 -2.28
C ARG A 622 11.40 -12.64 -3.30
N LEU A 623 10.92 -13.78 -2.84
CA LEU A 623 10.26 -14.78 -3.67
C LEU A 623 8.90 -15.13 -3.06
N TYR A 624 7.82 -14.83 -3.78
CA TYR A 624 6.46 -15.19 -3.39
C TYR A 624 5.88 -16.18 -4.39
N LEU A 625 5.79 -17.44 -3.98
CA LEU A 625 5.11 -18.50 -4.71
C LEU A 625 3.78 -18.74 -4.01
N ARG A 626 2.75 -18.00 -4.41
CA ARG A 626 1.47 -17.91 -3.67
C ARG A 626 0.58 -19.15 -3.86
N ARG A 627 0.73 -19.83 -5.00
CA ARG A 627 0.01 -21.05 -5.39
C ARG A 627 0.99 -22.06 -6.01
N GLY A 628 0.45 -23.19 -6.49
CA GLY A 628 1.22 -24.25 -7.17
C GLY A 628 2.16 -25.02 -6.25
N GLU A 629 2.91 -25.97 -6.83
CA GLU A 629 3.86 -26.81 -6.10
C GLU A 629 5.25 -26.16 -6.04
N CYS A 630 5.84 -26.10 -4.84
CA CYS A 630 7.17 -25.51 -4.67
C CYS A 630 8.24 -26.24 -5.52
N PRO A 631 9.10 -25.49 -6.22
CA PRO A 631 10.08 -26.08 -7.14
C PRO A 631 11.20 -26.79 -6.38
N VAL A 632 11.63 -27.94 -6.89
CA VAL A 632 12.76 -28.71 -6.35
C VAL A 632 14.01 -27.84 -6.34
N LEU A 633 14.72 -27.85 -5.20
CA LEU A 633 15.99 -27.17 -5.01
C LEU A 633 17.14 -28.13 -5.38
N PRO A 634 17.97 -27.82 -6.39
CA PRO A 634 19.13 -28.64 -6.73
C PRO A 634 20.17 -28.65 -5.59
N GLU A 635 20.83 -29.77 -5.37
CA GLU A 635 21.88 -29.90 -4.35
C GLU A 635 22.98 -28.83 -4.51
N GLY A 636 23.49 -28.32 -3.37
CA GLY A 636 24.52 -27.28 -3.33
C GLY A 636 24.04 -25.86 -3.69
N THR A 637 22.75 -25.63 -3.99
CA THR A 637 22.27 -24.33 -4.49
C THR A 637 22.08 -23.29 -3.39
N ARG A 638 23.06 -22.40 -3.15
CA ARG A 638 22.96 -21.30 -2.16
C ARG A 638 22.30 -20.02 -2.68
N MET A 639 21.34 -19.47 -1.92
CA MET A 639 20.61 -18.22 -2.18
C MET A 639 20.96 -17.15 -1.15
N GLU A 640 22.10 -16.48 -1.34
CA GLU A 640 22.70 -15.62 -0.31
C GLU A 640 21.95 -14.32 -0.04
N ASN A 641 21.23 -13.80 -1.04
CA ASN A 641 20.52 -12.53 -0.95
C ASN A 641 19.04 -12.66 -0.57
N LEU A 642 18.51 -13.89 -0.50
CA LEU A 642 17.09 -14.12 -0.28
C LEU A 642 16.72 -13.82 1.19
N GLN A 643 15.91 -12.78 1.40
CA GLN A 643 15.47 -12.31 2.72
C GLN A 643 14.01 -12.66 3.02
N SER A 644 13.16 -12.81 2.01
CA SER A 644 11.75 -13.16 2.18
C SER A 644 11.31 -14.27 1.24
N LEU A 645 10.66 -15.28 1.79
CA LEU A 645 10.22 -16.45 1.04
C LEU A 645 8.78 -16.81 1.43
N TRP A 646 7.92 -16.96 0.43
CA TRP A 646 6.59 -17.56 0.57
C TRP A 646 6.53 -18.81 -0.27
N LEU A 647 6.20 -19.94 0.37
CA LEU A 647 6.05 -21.23 -0.28
C LEU A 647 4.65 -21.78 -0.13
N CYS A 648 4.14 -22.32 -1.22
CA CYS A 648 2.93 -23.11 -1.31
C CYS A 648 3.31 -24.48 -1.89
N GLY A 649 2.68 -25.56 -1.44
CA GLY A 649 2.98 -26.91 -1.92
C GLY A 649 2.85 -28.00 -0.86
N ARG A 650 3.20 -29.22 -1.23
CA ARG A 650 3.26 -30.38 -0.33
C ARG A 650 4.20 -30.17 0.85
N SER A 651 3.82 -30.69 2.01
CA SER A 651 4.58 -30.55 3.25
C SER A 651 5.96 -31.23 3.15
N SER A 652 6.06 -32.41 2.55
CA SER A 652 7.32 -33.11 2.30
C SER A 652 8.28 -32.31 1.41
N ALA A 653 7.76 -31.69 0.34
CA ALA A 653 8.54 -30.88 -0.59
C ALA A 653 9.09 -29.61 0.07
N ILE A 654 8.26 -28.90 0.84
CA ILE A 654 8.68 -27.72 1.62
C ILE A 654 9.73 -28.13 2.66
N LYS A 655 9.52 -29.23 3.39
CA LYS A 655 10.47 -29.72 4.39
C LYS A 655 11.83 -30.02 3.77
N SER A 656 11.84 -30.76 2.66
CA SER A 656 13.05 -31.09 1.91
C SER A 656 13.81 -29.84 1.46
N LEU A 657 13.09 -28.85 0.93
CA LEU A 657 13.66 -27.57 0.49
C LEU A 657 14.31 -26.80 1.65
N ILE A 658 13.66 -26.74 2.82
CA ILE A 658 14.23 -26.08 4.00
C ILE A 658 15.44 -26.87 4.54
N ASN A 659 15.36 -28.21 4.55
CA ASN A 659 16.45 -29.08 5.02
C ASN A 659 17.70 -28.99 4.16
N ASN A 660 17.53 -28.96 2.84
CA ASN A 660 18.61 -28.80 1.87
C ASN A 660 19.21 -27.39 1.91
N GLY A 661 18.51 -26.46 2.59
CA GLY A 661 19.12 -25.49 3.50
C GLY A 661 20.17 -24.57 2.90
N THR A 662 19.72 -23.56 2.16
CA THR A 662 20.59 -22.66 1.40
C THR A 662 20.17 -21.18 1.47
N PHE A 663 19.44 -20.78 2.51
CA PHE A 663 18.95 -19.41 2.71
C PHE A 663 19.58 -18.73 3.96
N PRO A 664 20.88 -18.37 3.93
CA PRO A 664 21.61 -17.91 5.11
C PRO A 664 21.10 -16.57 5.67
N ARG A 665 20.41 -15.75 4.88
CA ARG A 665 19.94 -14.41 5.27
C ARG A 665 18.41 -14.31 5.30
N LEU A 666 17.70 -15.43 5.39
CA LEU A 666 16.24 -15.42 5.38
C LEU A 666 15.68 -14.82 6.68
N VAL A 667 14.99 -13.69 6.56
CA VAL A 667 14.41 -12.96 7.69
C VAL A 667 12.92 -13.24 7.85
N LYS A 668 12.22 -13.53 6.73
CA LYS A 668 10.78 -13.79 6.73
C LYS A 668 10.42 -15.03 5.93
N LEU A 669 9.66 -15.92 6.54
CA LEU A 669 9.13 -17.14 5.94
C LEU A 669 7.61 -17.19 6.06
N VAL A 670 6.93 -17.47 4.95
CA VAL A 670 5.50 -17.77 4.90
C VAL A 670 5.30 -19.16 4.30
N LEU A 671 4.59 -20.03 5.00
CA LEU A 671 4.30 -21.40 4.57
C LEU A 671 2.79 -21.59 4.39
N SER A 672 2.41 -22.11 3.22
CA SER A 672 1.06 -22.53 2.87
C SER A 672 1.06 -24.01 2.44
N PRO A 673 1.23 -24.95 3.38
CA PRO A 673 1.32 -26.36 3.02
C PRO A 673 -0.06 -26.95 2.65
N PHE A 674 -0.04 -27.97 1.80
CA PHE A 674 -1.17 -28.86 1.53
C PHE A 674 -0.97 -30.21 2.23
N SER A 675 -2.09 -30.84 2.64
CA SER A 675 -2.06 -32.17 3.27
C SER A 675 -1.75 -33.24 2.23
N GLU A 676 -0.83 -34.13 2.58
CA GLU A 676 -0.56 -35.38 1.86
C GLU A 676 -1.33 -36.46 2.61
N GLY A 677 -2.35 -37.06 2.00
CA GLY A 677 -3.18 -38.06 2.67
C GLY A 677 -2.33 -39.14 3.36
N GLY A 678 -2.60 -39.38 4.65
CA GLY A 678 -2.12 -40.54 5.42
C GLY A 678 -0.87 -40.36 6.29
N ASN A 679 0.02 -39.39 6.04
CA ASN A 679 1.20 -39.15 6.89
C ASN A 679 1.49 -37.64 7.04
N GLU A 680 1.20 -37.09 8.21
CA GLU A 680 1.48 -35.69 8.52
C GLU A 680 2.99 -35.45 8.70
N VAL A 681 3.57 -34.60 7.85
CA VAL A 681 4.98 -34.25 7.90
C VAL A 681 5.21 -33.10 8.88
N ASP A 682 6.08 -33.30 9.88
CA ASP A 682 6.53 -32.22 10.77
C ASP A 682 7.44 -31.23 10.00
N LEU A 683 6.84 -30.17 9.48
CA LEU A 683 7.50 -29.07 8.78
C LEU A 683 8.41 -28.26 9.70
N LEU A 684 8.04 -28.11 10.97
CA LEU A 684 8.74 -27.21 11.87
C LEU A 684 10.10 -27.78 12.28
N SER A 685 10.25 -29.11 12.33
CA SER A 685 11.54 -29.77 12.59
C SER A 685 12.69 -29.31 11.69
N SER A 686 12.43 -28.65 10.56
CA SER A 686 13.45 -28.09 9.67
C SER A 686 13.69 -26.59 9.86
N VAL A 687 12.74 -25.86 10.46
CA VAL A 687 12.74 -24.40 10.56
C VAL A 687 13.81 -23.89 11.52
N HIS A 688 14.15 -24.66 12.57
CA HIS A 688 15.21 -24.31 13.53
C HIS A 688 16.57 -23.98 12.88
N ARG A 689 16.84 -24.49 11.67
CA ARG A 689 18.09 -24.25 10.92
C ARG A 689 18.19 -22.83 10.36
N LEU A 690 17.11 -22.06 10.37
CA LEU A 690 17.05 -20.70 9.81
C LEU A 690 17.44 -19.65 10.86
N ASN A 691 18.73 -19.53 11.12
CA ASN A 691 19.31 -18.74 12.24
C ASN A 691 19.06 -17.22 12.19
N HIS A 692 18.59 -16.67 11.07
CA HIS A 692 18.29 -15.25 10.89
C HIS A 692 16.78 -14.97 10.79
N LEU A 693 15.94 -15.99 10.96
CA LEU A 693 14.50 -15.86 10.80
C LEU A 693 13.90 -15.04 11.95
N GLY A 694 13.41 -13.84 11.63
CA GLY A 694 12.71 -12.96 12.56
C GLY A 694 11.19 -13.10 12.51
N SER A 695 10.63 -13.48 11.35
CA SER A 695 9.17 -13.61 11.18
C SER A 695 8.78 -14.91 10.48
N LEU A 696 7.89 -15.67 11.14
CA LEU A 696 7.30 -16.90 10.62
C LEU A 696 5.78 -16.75 10.52
N LYS A 697 5.21 -17.07 9.35
CA LYS A 697 3.76 -17.20 9.16
C LYS A 697 3.41 -18.55 8.57
N ILE A 698 2.46 -19.25 9.15
CA ILE A 698 2.01 -20.58 8.69
C ILE A 698 0.50 -20.51 8.49
N ASN A 699 0.05 -20.72 7.25
CA ASN A 699 -1.34 -20.53 6.85
C ASN A 699 -2.23 -21.78 7.11
N LYS A 700 -1.62 -22.95 7.12
CA LYS A 700 -2.22 -24.24 7.47
C LYS A 700 -1.18 -25.03 8.23
N ILE A 701 -1.51 -25.51 9.42
CA ILE A 701 -0.56 -26.16 10.31
C ILE A 701 -0.70 -27.67 10.13
N PRO A 702 0.36 -28.41 9.73
CA PRO A 702 0.41 -29.84 9.96
C PRO A 702 0.63 -30.11 11.46
N LYS A 703 0.34 -31.32 11.94
CA LYS A 703 0.60 -31.73 13.32
C LYS A 703 1.99 -31.28 13.81
N LEU A 704 1.96 -30.45 14.85
CA LEU A 704 3.12 -29.85 15.49
C LEU A 704 3.76 -30.88 16.43
N SER A 705 5.08 -31.09 16.31
CA SER A 705 5.85 -31.86 17.29
C SER A 705 5.84 -31.16 18.65
N SER A 706 5.88 -31.96 19.73
CA SER A 706 5.99 -31.50 21.12
C SER A 706 7.42 -31.12 21.52
N ASP A 707 8.39 -31.18 20.59
CA ASP A 707 9.78 -30.83 20.85
C ASP A 707 9.94 -29.31 21.09
N LYS A 708 10.82 -28.96 22.03
CA LYS A 708 11.06 -27.58 22.51
C LYS A 708 12.01 -26.80 21.59
N ASN A 709 12.84 -27.47 20.79
CA ASN A 709 13.91 -26.83 20.01
C ASN A 709 13.57 -26.63 18.53
N VAL A 710 12.29 -26.63 18.19
CA VAL A 710 11.82 -26.69 16.81
C VAL A 710 11.84 -25.31 16.11
N LEU A 711 11.88 -24.22 16.88
CA LEU A 711 11.82 -22.85 16.38
C LEU A 711 13.12 -22.07 16.64
N PRO A 712 13.58 -21.23 15.68
CA PRO A 712 14.76 -20.38 15.87
C PRO A 712 14.61 -19.37 17.02
N SER A 713 15.68 -19.18 17.79
CA SER A 713 15.70 -18.27 18.94
C SER A 713 15.58 -16.78 18.57
N LYS A 714 15.90 -16.39 17.33
CA LYS A 714 15.78 -15.00 16.84
C LYS A 714 14.37 -14.61 16.38
N LEU A 715 13.40 -15.50 16.46
CA LEU A 715 12.02 -15.20 16.07
C LEU A 715 11.43 -14.10 16.97
N THR A 716 10.99 -13.01 16.34
CA THR A 716 10.29 -11.91 17.00
C THR A 716 8.81 -11.90 16.69
N LYS A 717 8.40 -12.54 15.59
CA LYS A 717 7.00 -12.56 15.15
C LYS A 717 6.57 -13.92 14.63
N ILE A 718 5.48 -14.43 15.20
CA ILE A 718 4.84 -15.67 14.75
C ILE A 718 3.38 -15.39 14.41
N THR A 719 2.91 -15.95 13.30
CA THR A 719 1.50 -15.92 12.90
C THR A 719 1.08 -17.32 12.46
N PHE A 720 0.16 -17.90 13.21
CA PHE A 720 -0.46 -19.17 12.92
C PHE A 720 -1.89 -18.95 12.46
N ARG A 721 -2.21 -19.39 11.24
CA ARG A 721 -3.59 -19.53 10.80
C ARG A 721 -4.02 -20.99 10.90
N ASN A 722 -5.28 -21.16 11.28
CA ASN A 722 -5.88 -22.43 11.64
C ASN A 722 -5.07 -23.13 12.73
N PHE A 723 -4.77 -22.39 13.81
CA PHE A 723 -4.12 -22.92 15.00
C PHE A 723 -5.04 -23.88 15.75
N LEU A 724 -4.59 -25.13 15.94
CA LEU A 724 -5.37 -26.20 16.56
C LEU A 724 -4.62 -26.93 17.69
N ASN A 725 -3.30 -26.73 17.86
CA ASN A 725 -2.52 -27.45 18.85
C ASN A 725 -2.08 -26.55 20.01
N TRP A 726 -2.96 -26.42 21.01
CA TRP A 726 -2.72 -25.60 22.21
C TRP A 726 -1.60 -26.12 23.12
N SER A 727 -1.24 -27.40 23.04
CA SER A 727 -0.09 -27.93 23.79
C SER A 727 1.23 -27.27 23.40
N PHE A 728 1.32 -26.70 22.19
CA PHE A 728 2.49 -25.99 21.70
C PHE A 728 2.66 -24.58 22.31
N MET A 729 1.68 -24.07 23.06
CA MET A 729 1.76 -22.76 23.71
C MET A 729 2.92 -22.65 24.68
N LYS A 730 3.25 -23.74 25.40
CA LYS A 730 4.42 -23.78 26.31
C LYS A 730 5.74 -23.57 25.56
N THR A 731 5.87 -24.19 24.40
CA THR A 731 7.06 -24.02 23.53
C THR A 731 7.15 -22.58 23.03
N LEU A 732 6.04 -21.98 22.62
CA LEU A 732 5.99 -20.57 22.20
C LEU A 732 6.32 -19.61 23.35
N GLY A 733 5.85 -19.92 24.56
CA GLY A 733 6.10 -19.14 25.77
C GLY A 733 7.57 -19.10 26.17
N GLN A 734 8.36 -20.09 25.78
CA GLN A 734 9.80 -20.17 26.10
C GLN A 734 10.68 -19.42 25.08
N LEU A 735 10.10 -18.87 24.00
CA LEU A 735 10.89 -18.17 22.99
C LEU A 735 11.43 -16.83 23.53
N PRO A 736 12.76 -16.63 23.52
CA PRO A 736 13.38 -15.53 24.26
C PRO A 736 13.13 -14.16 23.63
N ASN A 737 12.86 -14.09 22.32
CA ASN A 737 12.74 -12.83 21.59
C ASN A 737 11.34 -12.60 21.00
N LEU A 738 10.36 -13.45 21.32
CA LEU A 738 9.03 -13.37 20.71
C LEU A 738 8.27 -12.14 21.19
N GLN A 739 8.06 -11.18 20.28
CA GLN A 739 7.38 -9.91 20.56
C GLN A 739 5.94 -9.87 20.06
N ILE A 740 5.62 -10.60 18.99
CA ILE A 740 4.30 -10.60 18.36
C ILE A 740 3.85 -12.03 18.12
N LEU A 741 2.73 -12.42 18.75
CA LEU A 741 2.07 -13.70 18.51
C LEU A 741 0.67 -13.46 17.98
N LYS A 742 0.36 -14.08 16.83
CA LYS A 742 -0.98 -14.09 16.24
C LYS A 742 -1.47 -15.51 16.05
N LEU A 743 -2.63 -15.83 16.63
CA LEU A 743 -3.33 -17.09 16.48
C LEU A 743 -4.69 -16.80 15.82
N GLU A 744 -4.86 -17.30 14.61
CA GLU A 744 -6.01 -17.02 13.75
C GLU A 744 -6.67 -18.35 13.34
N LYS A 745 -7.99 -18.41 13.21
CA LYS A 745 -8.72 -19.56 12.63
C LYS A 745 -9.68 -19.05 11.56
N THR A 746 -9.59 -19.59 10.34
CA THR A 746 -10.28 -19.04 9.15
C THR A 746 -11.57 -19.79 8.79
N ASN A 747 -11.80 -20.99 9.34
CA ASN A 747 -12.80 -21.93 8.82
C ASN A 747 -14.09 -22.11 9.64
N ILE A 748 -14.32 -21.39 10.74
CA ILE A 748 -15.48 -21.68 11.61
C ILE A 748 -16.83 -21.28 10.99
N TRP A 749 -16.85 -20.46 9.93
CA TRP A 749 -18.10 -19.88 9.41
C TRP A 749 -18.36 -20.18 7.93
N LYS A 750 -18.19 -21.44 7.50
CA LYS A 750 -18.78 -21.88 6.21
C LYS A 750 -20.30 -22.00 6.33
N ARG A 751 -20.94 -20.86 6.09
CA ARG A 751 -22.16 -20.59 5.30
C ARG A 751 -23.49 -21.36 5.43
N GLU A 752 -23.60 -22.53 6.04
CA GLU A 752 -24.89 -23.27 5.96
C GLU A 752 -25.78 -23.23 7.21
N ASN A 753 -25.28 -22.90 8.40
CA ASN A 753 -26.09 -23.03 9.64
C ASN A 753 -26.48 -21.72 10.37
N PHE A 754 -26.16 -20.53 9.86
CA PHE A 754 -26.36 -19.27 10.62
C PHE A 754 -27.42 -18.31 10.07
N TYR A 755 -28.13 -18.66 8.99
CA TYR A 755 -29.26 -17.85 8.51
C TYR A 755 -30.53 -18.15 9.29
N GLY A 756 -30.59 -17.65 10.52
CA GLY A 756 -31.88 -17.36 11.13
C GLY A 756 -32.00 -17.58 12.62
N PHE A 757 -31.16 -16.99 13.46
CA PHE A 757 -31.57 -16.72 14.84
C PHE A 757 -31.00 -15.40 15.34
N GLY A 758 -31.88 -14.40 15.48
CA GLY A 758 -31.65 -13.20 16.29
C GLY A 758 -31.82 -13.49 17.78
N ALA A 759 -31.29 -14.62 18.26
CA ALA A 759 -31.44 -15.09 19.64
C ALA A 759 -30.10 -15.04 20.38
N VAL A 760 -30.19 -14.72 21.67
CA VAL A 760 -29.10 -14.78 22.65
C VAL A 760 -28.34 -16.10 22.48
N VAL A 761 -27.13 -16.03 21.93
CA VAL A 761 -26.30 -17.23 21.77
C VAL A 761 -25.71 -17.56 23.14
N ASN A 762 -26.31 -18.53 23.82
CA ASN A 762 -25.86 -19.01 25.11
C ASN A 762 -24.67 -19.99 24.95
N ARG A 763 -24.02 -20.30 26.07
CA ARG A 763 -22.90 -21.24 26.14
C ARG A 763 -23.21 -22.62 25.53
N GLN A 764 -24.44 -23.12 25.68
CA GLN A 764 -24.88 -24.41 25.12
C GLN A 764 -24.83 -24.42 23.59
N PHE A 765 -25.35 -23.37 22.92
CA PHE A 765 -25.43 -23.34 21.45
C PHE A 765 -24.06 -23.40 20.77
N TYR A 766 -23.03 -22.79 21.36
CA TYR A 766 -21.66 -22.92 20.84
C TYR A 766 -21.03 -24.27 21.20
N GLU A 767 -21.29 -24.82 22.39
CA GLU A 767 -20.83 -26.14 22.81
C GLU A 767 -21.46 -27.28 21.96
N ASP A 768 -22.69 -27.09 21.44
CA ASP A 768 -23.42 -28.08 20.62
C ASP A 768 -22.98 -28.14 19.14
N ILE A 769 -22.37 -27.06 18.62
CA ILE A 769 -21.95 -26.93 17.20
C ILE A 769 -20.44 -27.11 17.03
N MET A 770 -19.67 -26.88 18.10
CA MET A 770 -18.22 -27.11 18.09
C MET A 770 -17.92 -28.61 18.20
N PRO A 771 -16.96 -29.15 17.42
CA PRO A 771 -16.45 -30.50 17.66
C PRO A 771 -16.04 -30.66 19.13
N GLU A 772 -16.30 -31.83 19.74
CA GLU A 772 -16.08 -32.11 21.17
C GLU A 772 -14.64 -31.77 21.66
N ASP A 773 -13.67 -31.68 20.75
CA ASP A 773 -12.26 -31.36 21.01
C ASP A 773 -11.91 -29.85 21.08
N GLU A 774 -12.83 -28.91 20.84
CA GLU A 774 -12.48 -27.49 20.55
C GLU A 774 -12.52 -26.42 21.67
N PRO A 775 -13.17 -26.59 22.84
CA PRO A 775 -13.03 -25.59 23.91
C PRO A 775 -11.71 -25.78 24.67
N HIS A 776 -10.74 -24.90 24.43
CA HIS A 776 -9.43 -25.00 25.07
C HIS A 776 -9.23 -24.00 26.21
N ASN A 777 -8.48 -24.44 27.21
CA ASN A 777 -7.97 -23.59 28.29
C ASN A 777 -6.62 -23.04 27.87
N LEU A 778 -6.49 -21.71 27.89
CA LEU A 778 -5.25 -21.02 27.67
C LEU A 778 -4.59 -20.79 29.03
N ASP A 779 -3.66 -21.67 29.40
CA ASP A 779 -2.86 -21.54 30.62
C ASP A 779 -1.48 -21.00 30.28
N ILE A 780 -1.13 -19.83 30.82
CA ILE A 780 0.17 -19.19 30.63
C ILE A 780 0.86 -19.07 31.98
N GLY A 781 1.99 -19.76 32.12
CA GLY A 781 2.74 -19.88 33.36
C GLY A 781 3.71 -18.74 33.63
N LYS A 782 4.21 -18.67 34.87
CA LYS A 782 5.21 -17.69 35.28
C LYS A 782 6.46 -17.73 34.40
N GLY A 783 6.89 -16.57 33.91
CA GLY A 783 8.09 -16.43 33.07
C GLY A 783 7.91 -16.88 31.63
N GLU A 784 6.69 -17.23 31.21
CA GLU A 784 6.36 -17.46 29.79
C GLU A 784 6.06 -16.11 29.10
N PHE A 785 6.45 -16.03 27.82
CA PHE A 785 6.23 -14.87 26.94
C PHE A 785 6.86 -13.56 27.47
N ASN A 786 8.09 -13.63 28.00
CA ASN A 786 8.78 -12.50 28.64
C ASN A 786 8.92 -11.25 27.76
N GLU A 787 9.08 -11.42 26.45
CA GLU A 787 9.26 -10.31 25.49
C GLU A 787 8.00 -9.96 24.69
N LEU A 788 6.88 -10.63 24.96
CA LEU A 788 5.67 -10.49 24.16
C LEU A 788 5.04 -9.12 24.37
N GLN A 789 4.93 -8.34 23.29
CA GLN A 789 4.33 -7.00 23.28
C GLN A 789 2.94 -6.99 22.65
N VAL A 790 2.66 -7.90 21.72
CA VAL A 790 1.36 -8.00 21.05
C VAL A 790 0.87 -9.44 21.05
N PHE A 791 -0.32 -9.64 21.57
CA PHE A 791 -1.03 -10.91 21.50
C PHE A 791 -2.35 -10.75 20.75
N HIS A 792 -2.52 -11.50 19.67
CA HIS A 792 -3.70 -11.42 18.80
C HIS A 792 -4.36 -12.78 18.65
N LEU A 793 -5.61 -12.86 19.08
CA LEU A 793 -6.48 -14.02 18.97
C LEU A 793 -7.61 -13.69 18.01
N LYS A 794 -7.77 -14.45 16.92
CA LYS A 794 -8.84 -14.22 15.94
C LYS A 794 -9.56 -15.51 15.60
N GLY A 795 -10.86 -15.57 15.90
CA GLY A 795 -11.69 -16.73 15.56
C GLY A 795 -11.34 -18.00 16.33
N VAL A 796 -10.54 -17.93 17.40
CA VAL A 796 -10.04 -19.12 18.10
C VAL A 796 -10.98 -19.53 19.24
N GLY A 797 -11.09 -20.85 19.49
CA GLY A 797 -11.92 -21.43 20.54
C GLY A 797 -11.25 -21.44 21.92
N VAL A 798 -11.10 -20.28 22.55
CA VAL A 798 -10.58 -20.17 23.93
C VAL A 798 -11.74 -20.05 24.90
N LYS A 799 -11.94 -21.07 25.75
CA LYS A 799 -13.03 -21.12 26.74
C LYS A 799 -12.66 -20.45 28.05
N SER A 800 -11.44 -20.71 28.54
CA SER A 800 -10.91 -20.07 29.75
C SER A 800 -9.47 -19.64 29.53
N TRP A 801 -9.05 -18.59 30.23
CA TRP A 801 -7.69 -18.08 30.17
C TRP A 801 -7.17 -17.84 31.59
N ARG A 802 -6.15 -18.62 31.99
CA ARG A 802 -5.39 -18.43 33.23
C ARG A 802 -4.05 -17.76 32.94
N LEU A 803 -3.74 -16.72 33.68
CA LEU A 803 -2.45 -16.02 33.63
C LEU A 803 -1.81 -16.03 35.01
N GLU A 804 -0.66 -16.69 35.16
CA GLU A 804 0.11 -16.67 36.41
C GLU A 804 0.85 -15.33 36.61
N GLU A 805 1.13 -14.99 37.86
CA GLU A 805 1.88 -13.78 38.20
C GLU A 805 3.31 -13.83 37.62
N GLY A 806 3.69 -12.79 36.89
CA GLY A 806 4.97 -12.72 36.17
C GLY A 806 4.95 -13.30 34.75
N ALA A 807 3.79 -13.71 34.22
CA ALA A 807 3.61 -14.00 32.81
C ALA A 807 3.41 -12.73 31.96
N MET A 808 3.87 -12.74 30.70
CA MET A 808 3.68 -11.65 29.74
C MET A 808 4.00 -10.22 30.26
N PRO A 809 5.14 -10.00 30.95
CA PRO A 809 5.43 -8.74 31.65
C PRO A 809 5.58 -7.52 30.75
N ARG A 810 5.72 -7.70 29.43
CA ARG A 810 5.91 -6.63 28.43
C ARG A 810 4.71 -6.42 27.50
N LEU A 811 3.57 -7.06 27.77
CA LEU A 811 2.40 -7.00 26.91
C LEU A 811 1.87 -5.56 26.83
N ARG A 812 1.70 -5.05 25.61
CA ARG A 812 1.18 -3.70 25.33
C ARG A 812 -0.19 -3.73 24.67
N HIS A 813 -0.39 -4.65 23.73
CA HIS A 813 -1.62 -4.73 22.94
C HIS A 813 -2.18 -6.15 22.96
N LEU A 814 -3.43 -6.25 23.43
CA LEU A 814 -4.22 -7.48 23.37
C LEU A 814 -5.36 -7.26 22.37
N LEU A 815 -5.40 -8.09 21.33
CA LEU A 815 -6.41 -8.05 20.27
C LEU A 815 -7.20 -9.36 20.28
N ILE A 816 -8.50 -9.31 20.56
CA ILE A 816 -9.39 -10.48 20.60
C ILE A 816 -10.51 -10.26 19.60
N ILE A 817 -10.51 -10.99 18.49
CA ILE A 817 -11.41 -10.75 17.38
C ILE A 817 -12.25 -12.01 17.16
N LYS A 818 -13.58 -11.89 17.24
CA LYS A 818 -14.54 -12.97 16.95
C LYS A 818 -14.23 -14.26 17.72
N CYS A 819 -13.99 -14.15 19.04
CA CYS A 819 -13.76 -15.28 19.93
C CYS A 819 -14.98 -15.44 20.87
N PRO A 820 -16.11 -16.00 20.39
CA PRO A 820 -17.40 -15.89 21.05
C PRO A 820 -17.53 -16.72 22.33
N ILE A 821 -16.67 -17.72 22.53
CA ILE A 821 -16.68 -18.58 23.72
C ILE A 821 -15.69 -18.13 24.81
N LEU A 822 -15.02 -16.99 24.61
CA LEU A 822 -14.23 -16.38 25.66
C LEU A 822 -15.16 -15.54 26.54
N PHE A 823 -15.36 -15.98 27.78
CA PHE A 823 -16.32 -15.39 28.69
C PHE A 823 -15.69 -14.37 29.63
N GLU A 824 -14.43 -14.53 30.01
CA GLU A 824 -13.74 -13.69 31.00
C GLU A 824 -12.25 -13.56 30.65
N LEU A 825 -11.65 -12.43 31.09
CA LEU A 825 -10.20 -12.21 31.01
C LEU A 825 -9.57 -12.32 32.42
N PRO A 826 -8.36 -12.88 32.54
CA PRO A 826 -7.70 -13.04 33.83
C PRO A 826 -7.40 -11.69 34.49
N GLN A 827 -7.68 -11.58 35.79
CA GLN A 827 -7.52 -10.33 36.55
C GLN A 827 -6.07 -9.81 36.53
N GLN A 828 -5.10 -10.73 36.44
CA GLN A 828 -3.67 -10.44 36.37
C GLN A 828 -3.27 -9.62 35.14
N LEU A 829 -4.07 -9.60 34.06
CA LEU A 829 -3.81 -8.70 32.92
C LEU A 829 -3.89 -7.23 33.32
N TRP A 830 -4.80 -6.89 34.23
CA TRP A 830 -5.06 -5.52 34.64
C TRP A 830 -4.02 -4.98 35.64
N SER A 831 -3.13 -5.84 36.14
CA SER A 831 -1.97 -5.42 36.93
C SER A 831 -0.71 -5.18 36.11
N LEU A 832 -0.73 -5.40 34.78
CA LEU A 832 0.42 -5.16 33.90
C LEU A 832 0.60 -3.66 33.61
N GLU A 833 1.70 -3.07 34.08
CA GLU A 833 2.03 -1.65 33.85
C GLU A 833 2.23 -1.29 32.37
N THR A 834 2.61 -2.27 31.54
CA THR A 834 2.89 -2.04 30.12
C THR A 834 1.67 -2.09 29.23
N LEU A 835 0.51 -2.55 29.73
CA LEU A 835 -0.67 -2.78 28.93
C LEU A 835 -1.30 -1.44 28.52
N GLN A 836 -1.40 -1.20 27.22
CA GLN A 836 -1.85 0.08 26.64
C GLN A 836 -3.21 -0.04 25.97
N LEU A 837 -3.51 -1.19 25.34
CA LEU A 837 -4.74 -1.39 24.59
C LEU A 837 -5.25 -2.83 24.74
N VAL A 838 -6.53 -2.96 25.08
CA VAL A 838 -7.31 -4.19 24.93
C VAL A 838 -8.42 -3.90 23.93
N HIS A 839 -8.34 -4.48 22.73
CA HIS A 839 -9.35 -4.35 21.68
C HIS A 839 -10.06 -5.68 21.48
N ILE A 840 -11.38 -5.66 21.65
CA ILE A 840 -12.22 -6.84 21.48
C ILE A 840 -13.32 -6.55 20.44
N GLU A 841 -13.36 -7.37 19.40
CA GLU A 841 -14.37 -7.35 18.34
C GLU A 841 -15.27 -8.58 18.47
N GLY A 842 -16.58 -8.37 18.60
CA GLY A 842 -17.58 -9.42 18.82
C GLY A 842 -17.43 -10.16 20.16
N PRO A 843 -17.41 -9.45 21.32
CA PRO A 843 -17.34 -10.11 22.63
C PRO A 843 -18.61 -10.90 22.95
N SER A 844 -18.48 -11.95 23.78
CA SER A 844 -19.65 -12.58 24.41
C SER A 844 -20.34 -11.59 25.35
N GLN A 845 -21.65 -11.76 25.60
CA GLN A 845 -22.39 -10.87 26.50
C GLN A 845 -21.78 -10.87 27.91
N GLN A 846 -21.33 -12.03 28.40
CA GLN A 846 -20.66 -12.16 29.69
C GLN A 846 -19.33 -11.41 29.71
N LEU A 847 -18.51 -11.55 28.66
CA LEU A 847 -17.24 -10.83 28.57
C LEU A 847 -17.45 -9.32 28.52
N ALA A 848 -18.40 -8.86 27.70
CA ALA A 848 -18.76 -7.44 27.63
C ALA A 848 -19.24 -6.90 28.98
N GLY A 849 -20.06 -7.66 29.72
CA GLY A 849 -20.51 -7.32 31.06
C GLY A 849 -19.37 -7.27 32.08
N SER A 850 -18.47 -8.27 32.06
CA SER A 850 -17.32 -8.30 32.97
C SER A 850 -16.39 -7.09 32.78
N LEU A 851 -16.19 -6.65 31.53
CA LEU A 851 -15.31 -5.54 31.18
C LEU A 851 -15.86 -4.17 31.57
N GLN A 852 -17.17 -4.04 31.79
CA GLN A 852 -17.77 -2.80 32.31
C GLN A 852 -17.42 -2.54 33.79
N ILE A 853 -17.06 -3.60 34.52
CA ILE A 853 -16.83 -3.58 35.97
C ILE A 853 -15.33 -3.55 36.29
N VAL A 854 -14.46 -3.72 35.29
CA VAL A 854 -13.00 -3.74 35.47
C VAL A 854 -12.48 -2.34 35.82
N GLU A 855 -11.82 -2.21 36.96
CA GLU A 855 -10.98 -1.05 37.27
C GLU A 855 -9.68 -1.10 36.46
N VAL A 856 -9.59 -0.23 35.45
CA VAL A 856 -8.42 -0.17 34.59
C VAL A 856 -7.31 0.64 35.25
N LYS A 857 -6.18 -0.01 35.54
CA LYS A 857 -4.98 0.65 36.06
C LYS A 857 -4.11 1.20 34.91
N TYR A 858 -3.32 2.24 35.19
CA TYR A 858 -2.26 2.75 34.31
C TYR A 858 -2.67 3.26 32.90
N ASN A 859 -3.88 3.82 32.75
CA ASN A 859 -4.38 4.43 31.50
C ASN A 859 -4.50 3.46 30.29
N CYS A 860 -4.65 2.14 30.53
CA CYS A 860 -4.97 1.20 29.46
C CYS A 860 -6.32 1.57 28.79
N LYS A 861 -6.37 1.58 27.46
CA LYS A 861 -7.61 1.82 26.69
C LYS A 861 -8.31 0.48 26.41
N ILE A 862 -9.59 0.39 26.71
CA ILE A 862 -10.44 -0.75 26.31
C ILE A 862 -11.30 -0.30 25.13
N LYS A 863 -11.20 -1.00 24.00
CA LYS A 863 -12.01 -0.77 22.80
C LYS A 863 -12.90 -1.97 22.55
N LEU A 864 -14.22 -1.77 22.63
CA LEU A 864 -15.23 -2.79 22.35
C LEU A 864 -15.92 -2.46 21.02
N GLU A 865 -15.88 -3.39 20.07
CA GLU A 865 -16.56 -3.28 18.79
C GLU A 865 -17.54 -4.45 18.65
N ASN A 866 -18.84 -4.17 18.59
CA ASN A 866 -19.85 -5.20 18.32
C ASN A 866 -19.81 -5.60 16.84
N GLU A 867 -20.09 -6.88 16.55
CA GLU A 867 -20.07 -7.45 15.19
C GLU A 867 -20.76 -6.51 14.20
N ASN A 868 -19.94 -5.85 13.38
CA ASN A 868 -20.21 -5.20 12.11
C ASN A 868 -19.19 -4.06 11.94
N LEU A 869 -17.94 -4.41 11.61
CA LEU A 869 -17.00 -3.65 10.78
C LEU A 869 -15.67 -4.43 10.57
N LEU A 870 -15.37 -4.73 9.30
CA LEU A 870 -14.04 -4.75 8.69
C LEU A 870 -12.96 -5.69 9.27
N SER A 871 -13.03 -7.00 8.96
CA SER A 871 -11.81 -7.81 8.92
C SER A 871 -11.83 -8.98 7.93
N SER A 872 -12.39 -8.79 6.73
CA SER A 872 -12.22 -9.70 5.59
C SER A 872 -11.28 -9.09 4.55
N GLU A 873 -10.00 -9.00 4.86
CA GLU A 873 -8.96 -8.90 3.83
C GLU A 873 -7.61 -9.25 4.44
N GLU A 874 -7.42 -10.56 4.52
CA GLU A 874 -6.16 -11.17 4.92
C GLU A 874 -5.71 -12.28 3.95
N GLU A 875 -6.38 -12.41 2.81
CA GLU A 875 -5.91 -13.20 1.67
C GLU A 875 -5.34 -12.24 0.65
N TYR A 876 -4.01 -12.05 0.69
CA TYR A 876 -3.15 -12.09 -0.49
C TYR A 876 -1.77 -12.54 -0.06
#